data_AF-A0A182JCA4-F1
#
_entry.id   AF-A0A182JCA4-F1
#
_cell.length_a   1.000
_cell.length_b   1.000
_cell.length_c   1.000
_cell.angle_alpha   90.00
_cell.angle_beta   90.00
_cell.angle_gamma   90.00
#
_symmetry.space_group_name_H-M   'P 1'
#
loop_
_entity.id
_entity.type
_entity.pdbx_description
1 polymer ?
#
loop_
_entity_poly.entity_id
_entity_poly.type
_entity_poly.pdbx_seq_one_letter_code
_entity_poly.pdbx_strand_id
1 'polypeptide(L)'
;MLLGQSRWHCIIIPGNGCRTADVLQSDEDACYVRIKVLGANGLAKKDIFGYSDPYVKIDQNTITGDVNVDQMVTKTKRRTLNPIWNEEFIFRVKPNEHKLVFQVFDENRLTRDGFMGLVDLTLINLPHEGEGRVLIPQTYTLRSKRSLGLRLITKVRGTLVLYHAIMRDDDPAIANLAQGQTQAGQQAVPWSPVNPGTRTPVTSTPVSTHRTVVPYPQQQLPVHHPQHHYHQRQQQPEPLPPGWEVRQDPVGRTYYVNHVARTTQWERPSIVPAQPGLNEMVAAFQRRFHISNDPDNGGSNNTSMCLSSDATAQNASSGGSMLHARFPGAQDASFVTAPKLSLPASIEPIPIYRVMNSDGTVEDPTQDPNLDEATVSKMFRDMVLLNTMDKILYESQRQGRISFYMTNFGEEASHIGSAAALSPEDWVYGQYREGGVLVWRGFTISDFINQCYGNAEDQGKGRQMPVHYGSRKLNFVTISSPLATQIPQAAGAAYAFKLQPNNKRCVVTYFGEGAASEGDTHAAFNFAATLDCPVIFFCRNNGFAISTPSKEQYRGDGIAGRASGYGMAALRFDGTDVFATYNATKLAREYVLRENKPIVLEAMAYRISHHSTSDDSTAYRPAEELEVWNTVEHPIAKLKQYMIHRGWFNEEKENEFVKSVRKQVLSQINQSERIPKPDWREMFQDVYEEMPAHLKEQLRAMEKHVEEHAEHYPLKDFKQ
;
A
#
# COMPACT_ATOMS: atom_id res chain seq x y z
N MET A 1 1.81 -64.39 -7.11
CA MET A 1 0.41 -64.33 -6.67
C MET A 1 0.01 -62.86 -6.53
N LEU A 2 -1.18 -62.48 -6.99
CA LEU A 2 -2.05 -61.32 -6.63
C LEU A 2 -1.40 -60.12 -5.88
N LEU A 3 -1.56 -58.83 -6.20
CA LEU A 3 -2.20 -58.00 -7.24
C LEU A 3 -1.51 -56.61 -7.12
N GLY A 4 -1.47 -55.69 -8.09
CA GLY A 4 -1.87 -55.69 -9.51
C GLY A 4 -1.67 -54.26 -10.07
N GLN A 5 -1.07 -54.10 -11.26
CA GLN A 5 -0.84 -52.79 -11.90
C GLN A 5 -1.82 -52.55 -13.06
N SER A 6 -2.32 -51.32 -13.21
CA SER A 6 -3.10 -50.90 -14.39
C SER A 6 -2.62 -49.54 -14.91
N ARG A 7 -2.25 -49.50 -16.19
CA ARG A 7 -1.81 -48.30 -16.93
C ARG A 7 -3.02 -47.47 -17.35
N TRP A 8 -2.87 -46.14 -17.41
CA TRP A 8 -3.77 -45.27 -18.17
C TRP A 8 -3.11 -44.86 -19.49
N HIS A 9 -3.80 -45.12 -20.61
CA HIS A 9 -3.40 -44.64 -21.94
C HIS A 9 -3.96 -43.23 -22.16
N CYS A 10 -3.15 -42.35 -22.74
CA CYS A 10 -3.62 -41.06 -23.26
C CYS A 10 -4.05 -41.25 -24.72
N ILE A 11 -5.33 -40.94 -25.03
CA ILE A 11 -5.85 -40.94 -26.41
C ILE A 11 -6.01 -39.47 -26.83
N ILE A 12 -5.46 -39.14 -28.00
CA ILE A 12 -5.63 -37.83 -28.64
C ILE A 12 -6.84 -37.87 -29.57
N ILE A 13 -7.76 -36.90 -29.42
CA ILE A 13 -8.77 -36.55 -30.43
C ILE A 13 -8.74 -35.01 -30.58
N PRO A 14 -8.69 -34.45 -31.81
CA PRO A 14 -8.55 -33.01 -32.01
C PRO A 14 -9.87 -32.26 -31.85
N GLY A 15 -9.86 -31.17 -31.07
CA GLY A 15 -10.98 -30.25 -30.89
C GLY A 15 -10.85 -28.99 -31.76
N ASN A 16 -11.93 -28.60 -32.43
CA ASN A 16 -11.98 -27.45 -33.35
C ASN A 16 -11.81 -26.10 -32.65
N GLY A 17 -11.36 -25.10 -33.43
CA GLY A 17 -11.03 -23.76 -32.93
C GLY A 17 -12.20 -23.00 -32.30
N CYS A 18 -11.90 -22.33 -31.18
CA CYS A 18 -12.84 -21.45 -30.49
C CYS A 18 -12.97 -20.12 -31.25
N ARG A 19 -14.09 -19.94 -31.95
CA ARG A 19 -14.58 -18.60 -32.29
C ARG A 19 -15.25 -18.02 -31.04
N THR A 20 -15.00 -16.75 -30.76
CA THR A 20 -15.82 -15.96 -29.85
C THR A 20 -17.26 -15.96 -30.36
N ALA A 21 -18.14 -16.66 -29.67
CA ALA A 21 -19.58 -16.62 -29.91
C ALA A 21 -20.20 -15.71 -28.84
N ASP A 22 -20.93 -14.69 -29.29
CA ASP A 22 -21.70 -13.82 -28.41
C ASP A 22 -22.72 -14.63 -27.60
N VAL A 23 -22.75 -14.42 -26.29
CA VAL A 23 -23.74 -15.03 -25.40
C VAL A 23 -25.04 -14.23 -25.50
N LEU A 24 -25.78 -14.45 -26.58
CA LEU A 24 -27.22 -14.21 -26.61
C LEU A 24 -27.92 -15.39 -25.93
N GLN A 25 -27.99 -15.36 -24.59
CA GLN A 25 -28.80 -16.31 -23.82
C GLN A 25 -30.30 -16.02 -24.01
N SER A 26 -31.09 -17.09 -24.12
CA SER A 26 -32.54 -17.02 -24.28
C SER A 26 -33.24 -16.45 -23.03
N ASP A 27 -34.37 -15.79 -23.28
CA ASP A 27 -35.10 -14.96 -22.29
C ASP A 27 -36.32 -15.68 -21.67
N GLU A 28 -36.44 -17.00 -21.91
CA GLU A 28 -37.68 -17.78 -21.69
C GLU A 28 -38.04 -18.06 -20.22
N ASP A 29 -37.10 -17.86 -19.27
CA ASP A 29 -37.26 -18.17 -17.83
C ASP A 29 -37.26 -16.92 -16.92
N ALA A 30 -37.30 -15.71 -17.48
CA ALA A 30 -37.25 -14.47 -16.70
C ALA A 30 -38.65 -13.98 -16.28
N CYS A 31 -38.83 -13.65 -15.01
CA CYS A 31 -40.05 -13.04 -14.47
C CYS A 31 -39.77 -11.80 -13.61
N TYR A 32 -40.81 -11.07 -13.24
CA TYR A 32 -40.71 -9.91 -12.34
C TYR A 32 -41.18 -10.28 -10.93
N VAL A 33 -40.40 -9.89 -9.92
CA VAL A 33 -40.73 -10.08 -8.51
C VAL A 33 -40.88 -8.72 -7.84
N ARG A 34 -42.05 -8.49 -7.22
CA ARG A 34 -42.35 -7.32 -6.41
C ARG A 34 -41.86 -7.57 -4.99
N ILE A 35 -41.04 -6.67 -4.47
CA ILE A 35 -40.49 -6.69 -3.12
C ILE A 35 -40.96 -5.43 -2.39
N LYS A 36 -41.49 -5.56 -1.16
CA LYS A 36 -41.69 -4.41 -0.27
C LYS A 36 -40.91 -4.63 1.01
N VAL A 37 -39.96 -3.74 1.28
CA VAL A 37 -39.25 -3.68 2.56
C VAL A 37 -40.13 -2.85 3.49
N LEU A 38 -40.88 -3.53 4.38
CA LEU A 38 -41.87 -2.85 5.23
C LEU A 38 -41.21 -2.25 6.46
N GLY A 39 -40.43 -3.04 7.18
CA GLY A 39 -39.77 -2.61 8.42
C GLY A 39 -38.87 -3.68 9.01
N ALA A 40 -38.16 -3.34 10.07
CA ALA A 40 -37.45 -4.30 10.92
C ALA A 40 -37.80 -4.07 12.39
N ASN A 41 -37.65 -5.11 13.22
CA ASN A 41 -37.96 -5.05 14.64
C ASN A 41 -36.79 -5.58 15.47
N GLY A 42 -36.44 -4.85 16.54
CA GLY A 42 -35.49 -5.27 17.54
C GLY A 42 -34.05 -5.39 17.06
N LEU A 43 -33.62 -4.55 16.09
CA LEU A 43 -32.26 -4.54 15.55
C LEU A 43 -31.18 -4.41 16.65
N ALA A 44 -29.98 -4.90 16.37
CA ALA A 44 -28.83 -4.74 17.25
C ALA A 44 -28.25 -3.33 17.14
N LYS A 45 -28.11 -2.63 18.28
CA LYS A 45 -27.39 -1.34 18.32
C LYS A 45 -25.93 -1.55 17.88
N LYS A 46 -25.45 -0.79 16.88
CA LYS A 46 -24.04 -0.80 16.45
C LYS A 46 -23.29 0.47 16.86
N ASP A 47 -23.98 1.61 16.93
CA ASP A 47 -23.40 2.85 17.43
C ASP A 47 -23.02 2.80 18.92
N ILE A 48 -21.74 3.07 19.20
CA ILE A 48 -21.22 3.28 20.55
C ILE A 48 -21.69 4.64 21.12
N PHE A 49 -21.78 5.68 20.27
CA PHE A 49 -22.14 7.06 20.65
C PHE A 49 -23.35 7.62 19.88
N GLY A 50 -24.38 6.81 19.67
CA GLY A 50 -25.58 7.22 18.93
C GLY A 50 -26.81 6.36 19.20
N TYR A 51 -27.84 6.57 18.40
CA TYR A 51 -28.94 5.63 18.15
C TYR A 51 -28.83 5.28 16.66
N SER A 52 -28.83 3.99 16.35
CA SER A 52 -28.65 3.49 14.99
C SER A 52 -29.56 4.18 13.96
N ASP A 53 -29.00 4.45 12.79
CA ASP A 53 -29.63 5.01 11.60
C ASP A 53 -29.74 3.89 10.52
N PRO A 54 -30.63 2.88 10.65
CA PRO A 54 -30.66 1.72 9.76
C PRO A 54 -31.17 1.96 8.34
N TYR A 55 -30.60 1.23 7.38
CA TYR A 55 -31.09 1.04 6.02
C TYR A 55 -30.90 -0.42 5.55
N VAL A 56 -31.56 -0.79 4.43
CA VAL A 56 -31.44 -2.10 3.79
C VAL A 56 -30.87 -1.95 2.38
N LYS A 57 -29.77 -2.68 2.12
CA LYS A 57 -29.22 -2.93 0.79
C LYS A 57 -29.77 -4.27 0.28
N ILE A 58 -30.28 -4.31 -0.95
CA ILE A 58 -30.89 -5.48 -1.59
C ILE A 58 -30.02 -5.84 -2.80
N ASP A 59 -29.34 -6.98 -2.72
CA ASP A 59 -28.46 -7.49 -3.76
C ASP A 59 -29.15 -8.62 -4.53
N GLN A 60 -29.26 -8.50 -5.86
CA GLN A 60 -29.61 -9.62 -6.73
C GLN A 60 -28.33 -10.37 -7.08
N ASN A 61 -28.18 -11.60 -6.60
CA ASN A 61 -26.99 -12.41 -6.82
C ASN A 61 -27.31 -13.69 -7.58
N THR A 62 -26.33 -14.22 -8.31
CA THR A 62 -26.39 -15.59 -8.83
C THR A 62 -26.37 -16.61 -7.69
N ILE A 63 -27.12 -17.71 -7.82
CA ILE A 63 -27.13 -18.82 -6.85
C ILE A 63 -25.77 -19.54 -6.88
N THR A 64 -25.21 -19.74 -8.08
CA THR A 64 -23.86 -20.25 -8.32
C THR A 64 -22.86 -19.10 -8.42
N GLY A 65 -21.89 -19.06 -7.50
CA GLY A 65 -20.78 -18.10 -7.53
C GLY A 65 -21.00 -16.78 -6.80
N ASP A 66 -22.23 -16.49 -6.33
CA ASP A 66 -22.56 -15.29 -5.54
C ASP A 66 -22.21 -13.95 -6.23
N VAL A 67 -22.24 -13.92 -7.57
CA VAL A 67 -21.96 -12.73 -8.38
C VAL A 67 -23.14 -11.78 -8.30
N ASN A 68 -22.90 -10.51 -7.97
CA ASN A 68 -23.93 -9.48 -7.95
C ASN A 68 -24.30 -9.04 -9.38
N VAL A 69 -25.61 -8.98 -9.64
CA VAL A 69 -26.24 -8.70 -10.94
C VAL A 69 -26.95 -7.34 -10.93
N ASP A 70 -27.61 -7.00 -9.81
CA ASP A 70 -28.27 -5.71 -9.59
C ASP A 70 -28.28 -5.37 -8.08
N GLN A 71 -28.45 -4.09 -7.74
CA GLN A 71 -28.49 -3.60 -6.37
C GLN A 71 -29.47 -2.43 -6.20
N MET A 72 -30.35 -2.54 -5.20
CA MET A 72 -31.19 -1.42 -4.73
C MET A 72 -30.99 -1.15 -3.23
N VAL A 73 -31.36 0.04 -2.76
CA VAL A 73 -31.15 0.48 -1.37
C VAL A 73 -32.36 1.28 -0.89
N THR A 74 -32.84 1.01 0.33
CA THR A 74 -33.90 1.81 0.99
C THR A 74 -33.36 3.12 1.55
N LYS A 75 -34.23 4.09 1.81
CA LYS A 75 -33.88 5.30 2.57
C LYS A 75 -33.48 4.97 4.02
N THR A 76 -32.46 5.65 4.53
CA THR A 76 -32.01 5.54 5.92
C THR A 76 -33.07 6.08 6.90
N LYS A 77 -33.39 5.30 7.94
CA LYS A 77 -34.35 5.67 8.99
C LYS A 77 -33.60 6.01 10.25
N ARG A 78 -33.59 7.29 10.64
CA ARG A 78 -32.72 7.76 11.71
C ARG A 78 -33.19 7.35 13.12
N ARG A 79 -32.22 7.05 13.98
CA ARG A 79 -32.32 6.87 15.44
C ARG A 79 -33.35 5.83 15.89
N THR A 80 -33.38 4.67 15.24
CA THR A 80 -34.34 3.60 15.55
C THR A 80 -33.75 2.21 15.40
N LEU A 81 -34.15 1.30 16.30
CA LEU A 81 -33.92 -0.14 16.17
C LEU A 81 -35.16 -0.89 15.68
N ASN A 82 -36.24 -0.15 15.38
CA ASN A 82 -37.48 -0.65 14.79
C ASN A 82 -37.89 0.24 13.59
N PRO A 83 -37.09 0.27 12.50
CA PRO A 83 -37.37 1.11 11.34
C PRO A 83 -38.61 0.64 10.57
N ILE A 84 -39.33 1.60 9.98
CA ILE A 84 -40.42 1.37 9.04
C ILE A 84 -40.04 2.07 7.73
N TRP A 85 -39.80 1.29 6.68
CA TRP A 85 -39.43 1.76 5.35
C TRP A 85 -40.67 1.96 4.48
N ASN A 86 -41.46 0.90 4.29
CA ASN A 86 -42.57 0.82 3.34
C ASN A 86 -42.14 1.18 1.91
N GLU A 87 -40.97 0.70 1.49
CA GLU A 87 -40.39 0.99 0.17
C GLU A 87 -40.53 -0.24 -0.74
N GLU A 88 -40.97 0.00 -1.98
CA GLU A 88 -41.23 -1.03 -3.00
C GLU A 88 -40.11 -1.04 -4.05
N PHE A 89 -39.72 -2.23 -4.47
CA PHE A 89 -38.72 -2.51 -5.49
C PHE A 89 -39.24 -3.63 -6.41
N ILE A 90 -38.90 -3.59 -7.69
CA ILE A 90 -39.26 -4.62 -8.67
C ILE A 90 -37.96 -5.10 -9.32
N PHE A 91 -37.71 -6.41 -9.23
CA PHE A 91 -36.52 -7.04 -9.80
C PHE A 91 -36.90 -7.96 -10.96
N ARG A 92 -36.14 -7.91 -12.05
CA ARG A 92 -36.21 -8.90 -13.14
C ARG A 92 -35.28 -10.06 -12.82
N VAL A 93 -35.85 -11.23 -12.59
CA VAL A 93 -35.14 -12.38 -12.02
C VAL A 93 -35.39 -13.65 -12.83
N LYS A 94 -34.43 -14.57 -12.77
CA LYS A 94 -34.63 -15.96 -13.17
C LYS A 94 -34.67 -16.81 -11.89
N PRO A 95 -35.83 -17.36 -11.48
CA PRO A 95 -35.98 -17.98 -10.15
C PRO A 95 -35.01 -19.13 -9.82
N ASN A 96 -34.53 -19.83 -10.84
CA ASN A 96 -33.58 -20.95 -10.72
C ASN A 96 -32.10 -20.54 -10.79
N GLU A 97 -31.79 -19.31 -11.23
CA GLU A 97 -30.42 -18.79 -11.37
C GLU A 97 -30.10 -17.71 -10.33
N HIS A 98 -31.11 -16.97 -9.82
CA HIS A 98 -30.93 -15.80 -8.96
C HIS A 98 -31.51 -15.98 -7.54
N LYS A 99 -30.92 -15.26 -6.59
CA LYS A 99 -31.42 -15.05 -5.22
C LYS A 99 -31.35 -13.57 -4.86
N LEU A 100 -32.19 -13.13 -3.91
CA LEU A 100 -32.11 -11.78 -3.35
C LEU A 100 -31.50 -11.84 -1.94
N VAL A 101 -30.49 -11.02 -1.68
CA VAL A 101 -29.83 -10.91 -0.38
C VAL A 101 -30.11 -9.54 0.22
N PHE A 102 -30.85 -9.52 1.33
CA PHE A 102 -31.20 -8.31 2.06
C PHE A 102 -30.21 -8.11 3.19
N GLN A 103 -29.34 -7.10 3.09
CA GLN A 103 -28.35 -6.74 4.10
C GLN A 103 -28.78 -5.47 4.83
N VAL A 104 -28.96 -5.56 6.16
CA VAL A 104 -29.30 -4.41 7.01
C VAL A 104 -28.02 -3.80 7.58
N PHE A 105 -27.88 -2.48 7.44
CA PHE A 105 -26.71 -1.71 7.85
C PHE A 105 -27.12 -0.49 8.68
N ASP A 106 -26.19 -0.03 9.53
CA ASP A 106 -26.28 1.17 10.36
C ASP A 106 -25.47 2.31 9.71
N GLU A 107 -26.12 3.32 9.14
CA GLU A 107 -25.48 4.43 8.38
C GLU A 107 -24.54 5.24 9.29
N ASN A 108 -23.25 5.24 8.98
CA ASN A 108 -22.23 5.91 9.75
C ASN A 108 -21.56 7.04 8.96
N ARG A 109 -21.68 8.27 9.49
CA ARG A 109 -21.12 9.47 8.82
C ARG A 109 -19.59 9.61 8.91
N LEU A 110 -18.92 8.79 9.72
CA LEU A 110 -17.51 8.94 10.09
C LEU A 110 -16.72 7.61 10.12
N THR A 111 -17.40 6.48 9.89
CA THR A 111 -16.84 5.12 9.84
C THR A 111 -17.59 4.31 8.79
N ARG A 112 -17.12 3.10 8.46
CA ARG A 112 -17.91 2.18 7.62
C ARG A 112 -19.24 1.83 8.30
N ASP A 113 -20.28 1.60 7.51
CA ASP A 113 -21.62 1.28 8.00
C ASP A 113 -21.65 -0.05 8.77
N GLY A 114 -22.34 -0.03 9.92
CA GLY A 114 -22.35 -1.15 10.85
C GLY A 114 -23.27 -2.27 10.37
N PHE A 115 -22.73 -3.41 9.92
CA PHE A 115 -23.56 -4.55 9.52
C PHE A 115 -24.43 -5.06 10.68
N MET A 116 -25.75 -5.03 10.51
CA MET A 116 -26.74 -5.38 11.54
C MET A 116 -27.28 -6.81 11.38
N GLY A 117 -27.26 -7.36 10.17
CA GLY A 117 -27.67 -8.73 9.84
C GLY A 117 -28.14 -8.87 8.38
N LEU A 118 -28.39 -10.10 7.92
CA LEU A 118 -28.92 -10.34 6.57
C LEU A 118 -30.04 -11.39 6.51
N VAL A 119 -30.75 -11.40 5.38
CA VAL A 119 -31.70 -12.43 4.96
C VAL A 119 -31.40 -12.83 3.52
N ASP A 120 -31.15 -14.12 3.29
CA ASP A 120 -31.13 -14.70 1.94
C ASP A 120 -32.54 -15.17 1.57
N LEU A 121 -33.09 -14.68 0.46
CA LEU A 121 -34.35 -15.10 -0.13
C LEU A 121 -34.09 -15.87 -1.43
N THR A 122 -34.38 -17.18 -1.38
CA THR A 122 -34.51 -18.01 -2.59
C THR A 122 -35.77 -17.63 -3.33
N LEU A 123 -35.69 -17.57 -4.66
CA LEU A 123 -36.81 -17.19 -5.54
C LEU A 123 -37.63 -18.41 -6.01
N ILE A 124 -37.15 -19.62 -5.72
CA ILE A 124 -37.85 -20.88 -5.97
C ILE A 124 -39.07 -20.96 -5.04
N ASN A 125 -40.25 -21.23 -5.59
CA ASN A 125 -41.55 -21.32 -4.90
C ASN A 125 -42.06 -20.01 -4.26
N LEU A 126 -41.71 -18.84 -4.81
CA LEU A 126 -42.38 -17.59 -4.43
C LEU A 126 -43.89 -17.63 -4.74
N PRO A 127 -44.74 -17.00 -3.92
CA PRO A 127 -46.16 -16.90 -4.21
C PRO A 127 -46.39 -15.96 -5.40
N HIS A 128 -47.34 -16.29 -6.28
CA HIS A 128 -47.79 -15.41 -7.35
C HIS A 128 -48.91 -14.48 -6.86
N GLU A 129 -48.84 -13.20 -7.24
CA GLU A 129 -49.93 -12.23 -7.11
C GLU A 129 -51.14 -12.68 -7.94
N GLY A 130 -52.36 -12.42 -7.46
CA GLY A 130 -53.59 -12.84 -8.13
C GLY A 130 -54.81 -12.12 -7.58
N GLU A 131 -55.83 -11.93 -8.42
CA GLU A 131 -57.07 -11.27 -8.02
C GLU A 131 -57.74 -11.98 -6.83
N GLY A 132 -58.11 -11.21 -5.80
CA GLY A 132 -58.68 -11.72 -4.55
C GLY A 132 -57.68 -12.44 -3.61
N ARG A 133 -56.42 -12.67 -4.01
CA ARG A 133 -55.43 -13.38 -3.18
C ARG A 133 -54.64 -12.42 -2.29
N VAL A 134 -55.02 -12.32 -1.02
CA VAL A 134 -54.26 -11.55 -0.02
C VAL A 134 -53.00 -12.32 0.39
N LEU A 135 -51.83 -11.89 -0.11
CA LEU A 135 -50.53 -12.39 0.33
C LEU A 135 -50.07 -11.64 1.59
N ILE A 136 -49.73 -12.38 2.64
CA ILE A 136 -49.34 -11.81 3.94
C ILE A 136 -47.82 -11.59 3.97
N PRO A 137 -47.32 -10.39 4.33
CA PRO A 137 -45.90 -10.15 4.52
C PRO A 137 -45.25 -11.12 5.50
N GLN A 138 -44.06 -11.59 5.18
CA GLN A 138 -43.32 -12.58 5.95
C GLN A 138 -42.26 -11.91 6.84
N THR A 139 -42.06 -12.47 8.03
CA THR A 139 -41.07 -11.98 9.00
C THR A 139 -39.87 -12.92 9.04
N TYR A 140 -38.69 -12.38 8.73
CA TYR A 140 -37.44 -13.14 8.64
C TYR A 140 -36.50 -12.79 9.80
N THR A 141 -35.97 -13.78 10.50
CA THR A 141 -34.90 -13.57 11.47
C THR A 141 -33.60 -13.23 10.77
N LEU A 142 -32.96 -12.13 11.17
CA LEU A 142 -31.66 -11.73 10.64
C LEU A 142 -30.57 -12.73 11.04
N ARG A 143 -29.68 -13.04 10.11
CA ARG A 143 -28.54 -13.95 10.29
C ARG A 143 -27.21 -13.20 10.17
N SER A 144 -26.15 -13.76 10.76
CA SER A 144 -24.78 -13.33 10.46
C SER A 144 -24.35 -13.82 9.08
N LYS A 145 -23.29 -13.23 8.52
CA LYS A 145 -22.59 -13.82 7.38
C LYS A 145 -22.03 -15.19 7.79
N ARG A 146 -22.02 -16.15 6.86
CA ARG A 146 -21.46 -17.49 7.11
C ARG A 146 -19.93 -17.41 7.17
N SER A 147 -19.38 -17.29 8.38
CA SER A 147 -17.95 -17.50 8.61
C SER A 147 -17.62 -18.99 8.55
N LEU A 148 -16.61 -19.36 7.76
CA LEU A 148 -15.95 -20.65 7.85
C LEU A 148 -15.01 -20.64 9.07
N GLY A 149 -15.50 -21.14 10.20
CA GLY A 149 -14.64 -21.76 11.21
C GLY A 149 -14.26 -20.95 12.47
N LEU A 150 -14.54 -19.64 12.57
CA LEU A 150 -14.27 -18.89 13.82
C LEU A 150 -15.51 -18.18 14.39
N ARG A 151 -15.68 -18.31 15.72
CA ARG A 151 -16.80 -17.77 16.51
C ARG A 151 -16.64 -16.28 16.83
N LEU A 152 -16.61 -15.43 15.79
CA LEU A 152 -16.87 -13.99 15.97
C LEU A 152 -18.38 -13.75 15.97
N ILE A 153 -18.96 -13.65 17.17
CA ILE A 153 -20.37 -13.34 17.36
C ILE A 153 -20.57 -11.84 17.11
N THR A 154 -20.65 -11.45 15.84
CA THR A 154 -21.41 -10.23 15.50
C THR A 154 -22.81 -10.44 16.06
N LYS A 155 -23.20 -9.67 17.07
CA LYS A 155 -24.46 -9.86 17.79
C LYS A 155 -25.63 -9.40 16.91
N VAL A 156 -25.98 -10.22 15.92
CA VAL A 156 -27.13 -10.04 15.06
C VAL A 156 -28.38 -10.31 15.89
N ARG A 157 -29.35 -9.40 15.79
CA ARG A 157 -30.59 -9.41 16.56
C ARG A 157 -31.69 -8.77 15.71
N GLY A 158 -32.90 -9.27 15.87
CA GLY A 158 -34.09 -8.69 15.26
C GLY A 158 -34.56 -9.42 14.01
N THR A 159 -35.65 -8.91 13.46
CA THR A 159 -36.31 -9.46 12.29
C THR A 159 -36.52 -8.39 11.21
N LEU A 160 -36.59 -8.81 9.95
CA LEU A 160 -36.91 -8.00 8.80
C LEU A 160 -38.26 -8.46 8.24
N VAL A 161 -39.18 -7.52 7.99
CA VAL A 161 -40.54 -7.81 7.49
C VAL A 161 -40.60 -7.44 6.02
N LEU A 162 -40.83 -8.45 5.18
CA LEU A 162 -40.80 -8.36 3.72
C LEU A 162 -42.12 -8.84 3.12
N TYR A 163 -42.66 -8.07 2.19
CA TYR A 163 -43.56 -8.61 1.17
C TYR A 163 -42.72 -9.06 -0.03
N HIS A 164 -43.03 -10.22 -0.59
CA HIS A 164 -42.45 -10.68 -1.85
C HIS A 164 -43.48 -11.53 -2.60
N ALA A 165 -43.54 -11.36 -3.91
CA ALA A 165 -44.39 -12.16 -4.79
C ALA A 165 -43.89 -12.07 -6.25
N ILE A 166 -44.11 -13.14 -7.02
CA ILE A 166 -44.00 -13.07 -8.48
C ILE A 166 -45.21 -12.28 -8.98
N MET A 167 -44.94 -11.24 -9.76
CA MET A 167 -45.95 -10.36 -10.34
C MET A 167 -46.74 -11.08 -11.43
N ARG A 168 -47.93 -10.57 -11.74
CA ARG A 168 -48.66 -11.00 -12.94
C ARG A 168 -48.06 -10.33 -14.16
N ASP A 169 -48.02 -11.03 -15.29
CA ASP A 169 -47.47 -10.49 -16.55
C ASP A 169 -48.26 -9.29 -17.09
N ASP A 170 -49.52 -9.13 -16.68
CA ASP A 170 -50.40 -8.00 -17.01
C ASP A 170 -50.36 -6.85 -15.99
N ASP A 171 -49.46 -6.88 -15.00
CA ASP A 171 -49.32 -5.81 -14.02
C ASP A 171 -48.83 -4.50 -14.69
N PRO A 172 -49.55 -3.37 -14.56
CA PRO A 172 -49.19 -2.10 -15.20
C PRO A 172 -47.78 -1.59 -14.84
N ALA A 173 -47.22 -1.97 -13.69
CA ALA A 173 -45.86 -1.60 -13.32
C ALA A 173 -44.81 -2.25 -14.24
N ILE A 174 -45.05 -3.45 -14.77
CA ILE A 174 -44.15 -4.11 -15.73
C ILE A 174 -44.13 -3.33 -17.05
N ALA A 175 -45.30 -2.91 -17.54
CA ALA A 175 -45.41 -2.10 -18.75
C ALA A 175 -44.67 -0.76 -18.63
N ASN A 176 -44.76 -0.10 -17.48
CA ASN A 176 -44.04 1.15 -17.21
C ASN A 176 -42.52 0.98 -17.18
N LEU A 177 -42.03 -0.14 -16.63
CA LEU A 177 -40.60 -0.50 -16.63
C LEU A 177 -40.09 -0.79 -18.05
N ALA A 178 -40.86 -1.51 -18.86
CA ALA A 178 -40.54 -1.80 -20.26
C ALA A 178 -40.52 -0.54 -21.16
N GLN A 179 -41.25 0.52 -20.78
CA GLN A 179 -41.31 1.80 -21.49
C GLN A 179 -40.34 2.87 -20.94
N GLY A 180 -39.50 2.52 -19.96
CA GLY A 180 -38.47 3.43 -19.42
C GLY A 180 -39.01 4.62 -18.61
N GLN A 181 -40.26 4.58 -18.13
CA GLN A 181 -40.81 5.64 -17.29
C GLN A 181 -40.54 5.36 -15.81
N THR A 182 -39.54 6.05 -15.25
CA THR A 182 -39.21 6.01 -13.83
C THR A 182 -40.34 6.60 -12.97
N GLN A 183 -40.76 5.88 -11.93
CA GLN A 183 -41.64 6.45 -10.90
C GLN A 183 -40.90 7.55 -10.12
N ALA A 184 -41.58 8.69 -9.94
CA ALA A 184 -40.98 9.88 -9.34
C ALA A 184 -40.84 9.77 -7.81
N GLY A 185 -39.60 9.58 -7.33
CA GLY A 185 -39.23 9.49 -5.91
C GLY A 185 -38.18 10.51 -5.43
N GLN A 186 -38.01 11.61 -6.17
CA GLN A 186 -37.15 12.79 -5.90
C GLN A 186 -35.65 12.55 -5.58
N GLN A 187 -34.85 12.70 -6.64
CA GLN A 187 -33.50 13.31 -6.71
C GLN A 187 -32.38 12.78 -5.80
N ALA A 188 -31.53 11.93 -6.39
CA ALA A 188 -30.08 12.08 -6.30
C ALA A 188 -29.56 12.53 -7.69
N VAL A 189 -28.61 13.47 -7.73
CA VAL A 189 -28.06 14.03 -8.98
C VAL A 189 -26.86 13.18 -9.44
N PRO A 190 -26.84 12.64 -10.67
CA PRO A 190 -25.63 12.09 -11.25
C PRO A 190 -24.67 13.24 -11.60
N TRP A 191 -23.44 13.20 -11.08
CA TRP A 191 -22.37 14.03 -11.60
C TRP A 191 -21.95 13.52 -12.98
N SER A 192 -21.95 14.40 -13.97
CA SER A 192 -21.32 14.17 -15.28
C SER A 192 -20.46 15.37 -15.67
N PRO A 193 -19.36 15.19 -16.43
CA PRO A 193 -18.38 16.25 -16.65
C PRO A 193 -18.92 17.36 -17.54
N VAL A 194 -18.63 18.60 -17.18
CA VAL A 194 -18.94 19.78 -18.01
C VAL A 194 -17.76 20.09 -18.92
N ASN A 195 -18.02 20.25 -20.21
CA ASN A 195 -17.30 21.20 -21.08
C ASN A 195 -18.21 21.66 -22.24
N PRO A 196 -17.95 22.79 -22.90
CA PRO A 196 -19.00 23.79 -23.08
C PRO A 196 -19.43 23.99 -24.54
N GLY A 197 -20.71 24.31 -24.75
CA GLY A 197 -21.28 24.47 -26.10
C GLY A 197 -22.65 25.15 -26.14
N THR A 198 -22.66 26.47 -25.96
CA THR A 198 -23.61 27.45 -26.54
C THR A 198 -25.07 27.05 -26.79
N ARG A 199 -26.00 27.70 -26.07
CA ARG A 199 -27.33 28.08 -26.60
C ARG A 199 -27.64 29.56 -26.32
N THR A 200 -28.02 30.26 -27.38
CA THR A 200 -28.69 31.58 -27.39
C THR A 200 -30.13 31.40 -27.93
N PRO A 201 -30.98 32.43 -27.94
CA PRO A 201 -31.19 33.54 -26.99
C PRO A 201 -32.56 33.35 -26.24
N VAL A 202 -33.21 34.34 -25.62
CA VAL A 202 -34.15 35.33 -26.23
C VAL A 202 -34.56 36.40 -25.17
N THR A 203 -34.41 37.69 -25.54
CA THR A 203 -35.03 38.98 -25.08
C THR A 203 -35.72 39.13 -23.69
N SER A 204 -35.66 40.28 -22.99
CA SER A 204 -35.83 41.66 -23.52
C SER A 204 -35.24 42.85 -22.70
N THR A 205 -34.40 43.68 -23.36
CA THR A 205 -34.37 45.19 -23.41
C THR A 205 -34.40 46.10 -22.16
N PRO A 206 -33.96 47.39 -22.23
CA PRO A 206 -32.80 47.97 -22.96
C PRO A 206 -32.06 49.15 -22.24
N VAL A 207 -30.74 49.34 -22.45
CA VAL A 207 -30.08 50.68 -22.47
C VAL A 207 -28.93 50.68 -23.51
N SER A 208 -28.67 51.82 -24.15
CA SER A 208 -27.82 52.02 -25.33
C SER A 208 -26.36 52.37 -25.03
N THR A 209 -25.41 51.97 -25.89
CA THR A 209 -24.51 52.90 -26.64
C THR A 209 -23.64 52.18 -27.70
N HIS A 210 -23.30 52.88 -28.79
CA HIS A 210 -22.62 52.34 -29.98
C HIS A 210 -21.08 52.39 -29.93
N ARG A 211 -20.41 51.43 -30.62
CA ARG A 211 -19.46 51.73 -31.73
C ARG A 211 -19.04 50.49 -32.56
N THR A 212 -18.51 50.75 -33.75
CA THR A 212 -18.35 49.79 -34.88
C THR A 212 -16.90 49.74 -35.36
N VAL A 213 -16.36 48.55 -35.71
CA VAL A 213 -15.11 48.39 -36.51
C VAL A 213 -15.21 47.16 -37.43
N VAL A 214 -14.49 47.20 -38.57
CA VAL A 214 -14.54 46.30 -39.75
C VAL A 214 -13.21 45.52 -39.89
N PRO A 215 -13.17 44.27 -40.41
CA PRO A 215 -11.92 43.53 -40.63
C PRO A 215 -11.22 43.82 -41.96
N TYR A 216 -9.89 43.62 -42.01
CA TYR A 216 -9.02 43.76 -43.21
C TYR A 216 -8.32 42.42 -43.57
N PRO A 217 -7.95 42.17 -44.84
CA PRO A 217 -7.30 40.94 -45.31
C PRO A 217 -5.76 41.02 -45.36
N GLN A 218 -5.11 39.84 -45.48
CA GLN A 218 -3.65 39.67 -45.58
C GLN A 218 -3.08 39.96 -46.99
N GLN A 219 -1.78 40.30 -47.04
CA GLN A 219 -0.93 40.31 -48.25
C GLN A 219 0.38 39.53 -48.02
N GLN A 220 1.03 39.10 -49.11
CA GLN A 220 2.25 38.27 -49.15
C GLN A 220 3.43 38.97 -49.86
N LEU A 221 4.60 38.28 -49.87
CA LEU A 221 5.75 38.32 -50.82
C LEU A 221 7.03 39.11 -50.36
N PRO A 222 8.25 38.83 -50.90
CA PRO A 222 8.87 37.56 -51.39
C PRO A 222 10.42 37.40 -51.10
N VAL A 223 11.12 36.44 -51.79
CA VAL A 223 12.62 36.29 -52.02
C VAL A 223 13.45 35.60 -50.89
N HIS A 224 14.47 34.73 -51.07
CA HIS A 224 14.92 33.75 -52.11
C HIS A 224 15.92 32.69 -51.54
N HIS A 225 15.93 31.46 -52.11
CA HIS A 225 17.03 30.51 -52.50
C HIS A 225 18.32 30.20 -51.66
N PRO A 226 18.99 29.03 -51.89
CA PRO A 226 18.80 28.02 -52.96
C PRO A 226 18.51 26.56 -52.50
N GLN A 227 18.18 25.69 -53.47
CA GLN A 227 17.87 24.26 -53.28
C GLN A 227 19.00 23.36 -53.79
N HIS A 228 19.13 22.17 -53.19
CA HIS A 228 19.59 20.96 -53.89
C HIS A 228 18.53 19.86 -53.73
N HIS A 229 18.21 19.16 -54.82
CA HIS A 229 17.14 18.16 -54.87
C HIS A 229 17.62 16.76 -54.45
N TYR A 230 16.78 16.06 -53.69
CA TYR A 230 16.63 14.60 -53.79
C TYR A 230 15.13 14.25 -53.72
N HIS A 231 14.68 13.33 -54.59
CA HIS A 231 13.29 12.88 -54.63
C HIS A 231 12.97 11.92 -53.47
N GLN A 232 11.85 12.13 -52.78
CA GLN A 232 11.21 11.10 -51.96
C GLN A 232 9.93 10.58 -52.64
N ARG A 233 9.86 9.26 -52.79
CA ARG A 233 8.63 8.55 -53.19
C ARG A 233 7.68 8.49 -51.99
N GLN A 234 6.38 8.63 -52.26
CA GLN A 234 5.36 8.22 -51.29
C GLN A 234 5.43 6.69 -51.14
N GLN A 235 5.57 6.20 -49.90
CA GLN A 235 5.42 4.80 -49.55
C GLN A 235 4.25 4.65 -48.57
N GLN A 236 3.41 3.63 -48.77
CA GLN A 236 2.41 3.24 -47.78
C GLN A 236 3.10 2.61 -46.56
N PRO A 237 2.58 2.77 -45.35
CA PRO A 237 3.17 2.17 -44.15
C PRO A 237 2.99 0.64 -44.18
N GLU A 238 4.09 -0.11 -44.06
CA GLU A 238 4.07 -1.58 -44.00
C GLU A 238 3.19 -2.13 -42.86
N PRO A 239 2.58 -3.32 -42.99
CA PRO A 239 1.80 -3.94 -41.92
C PRO A 239 2.65 -4.24 -40.66
N LEU A 240 1.98 -4.30 -39.50
CA LEU A 240 2.63 -4.67 -38.24
C LEU A 240 2.99 -6.16 -38.20
N PRO A 241 4.00 -6.58 -37.42
CA PRO A 241 4.30 -8.00 -37.24
C PRO A 241 3.13 -8.77 -36.58
N PRO A 242 2.98 -10.09 -36.81
CA PRO A 242 1.90 -10.88 -36.23
C PRO A 242 1.84 -10.76 -34.69
N GLY A 243 0.62 -10.62 -34.16
CA GLY A 243 0.37 -10.45 -32.72
C GLY A 243 0.46 -9.00 -32.21
N TRP A 244 0.81 -8.04 -33.08
CA TRP A 244 0.84 -6.62 -32.72
C TRP A 244 -0.40 -5.85 -33.19
N GLU A 245 -0.95 -5.03 -32.31
CA GLU A 245 -2.06 -4.10 -32.56
C GLU A 245 -1.58 -2.66 -32.31
N VAL A 246 -2.15 -1.68 -33.04
CA VAL A 246 -1.95 -0.25 -32.77
C VAL A 246 -3.17 0.33 -32.05
N ARG A 247 -2.94 1.11 -31.01
CA ARG A 247 -3.99 1.81 -30.24
C ARG A 247 -3.62 3.26 -29.98
N GLN A 248 -4.59 4.05 -29.53
CA GLN A 248 -4.38 5.41 -29.04
C GLN A 248 -4.81 5.51 -27.58
N ASP A 249 -4.12 6.36 -26.82
CA ASP A 249 -4.55 6.75 -25.47
C ASP A 249 -5.69 7.79 -25.53
N PRO A 250 -6.35 8.14 -24.40
CA PRO A 250 -7.42 9.14 -24.38
C PRO A 250 -7.01 10.57 -24.82
N VAL A 251 -5.71 10.81 -25.03
CA VAL A 251 -5.13 12.08 -25.50
C VAL A 251 -4.68 11.97 -26.97
N GLY A 252 -4.97 10.85 -27.63
CA GLY A 252 -4.69 10.61 -29.05
C GLY A 252 -3.26 10.10 -29.36
N ARG A 253 -2.44 9.81 -28.36
CA ARG A 253 -1.06 9.33 -28.58
C ARG A 253 -1.05 7.84 -28.94
N THR A 254 -0.39 7.51 -30.04
CA THR A 254 -0.30 6.14 -30.55
C THR A 254 0.68 5.30 -29.73
N TYR A 255 0.27 4.07 -29.39
CA TYR A 255 1.11 3.02 -28.80
C TYR A 255 0.77 1.66 -29.43
N TYR A 256 1.65 0.68 -29.22
CA TYR A 256 1.56 -0.65 -29.81
C TYR A 256 1.44 -1.72 -28.74
N VAL A 257 0.54 -2.68 -28.95
CA VAL A 257 0.20 -3.77 -28.00
C VAL A 257 0.63 -5.09 -28.60
N ASN A 258 1.40 -5.89 -27.86
CA ASN A 258 1.76 -7.25 -28.24
C ASN A 258 0.89 -8.26 -27.47
N HIS A 259 -0.04 -8.90 -28.17
CA HIS A 259 -0.96 -9.88 -27.57
C HIS A 259 -0.30 -11.22 -27.22
N VAL A 260 0.86 -11.51 -27.80
CA VAL A 260 1.63 -12.75 -27.53
C VAL A 260 2.51 -12.56 -26.29
N ALA A 261 3.22 -11.44 -26.19
CA ALA A 261 4.09 -11.11 -25.06
C ALA A 261 3.36 -10.46 -23.88
N ARG A 262 2.12 -9.98 -24.08
CA ARG A 262 1.32 -9.19 -23.12
C ARG A 262 2.02 -7.90 -22.66
N THR A 263 2.66 -7.20 -23.59
CA THR A 263 3.38 -5.95 -23.35
C THR A 263 2.87 -4.81 -24.24
N THR A 264 3.18 -3.56 -23.86
CA THR A 264 2.93 -2.37 -24.66
C THR A 264 4.20 -1.54 -24.81
N GLN A 265 4.32 -0.79 -25.91
CA GLN A 265 5.44 0.13 -26.18
C GLN A 265 4.98 1.32 -27.03
N TRP A 266 5.76 2.41 -27.03
CA TRP A 266 5.43 3.63 -27.77
C TRP A 266 6.01 3.62 -29.19
N GLU A 267 7.14 2.96 -29.40
CA GLU A 267 7.81 2.81 -30.69
C GLU A 267 7.11 1.77 -31.56
N ARG A 268 7.07 2.00 -32.88
CA ARG A 268 6.49 1.03 -33.81
C ARG A 268 7.35 -0.24 -33.88
N PRO A 269 6.81 -1.44 -33.63
CA PRO A 269 7.55 -2.68 -33.79
C PRO A 269 7.90 -2.88 -35.26
N SER A 270 9.20 -3.06 -35.54
CA SER A 270 9.74 -3.30 -36.89
C SER A 270 9.86 -4.80 -37.17
N ILE A 271 9.73 -5.18 -38.45
CA ILE A 271 10.01 -6.55 -38.90
C ILE A 271 11.54 -6.70 -38.96
N VAL A 272 12.14 -7.12 -37.86
CA VAL A 272 13.58 -7.46 -37.80
C VAL A 272 13.76 -8.91 -38.25
N PRO A 273 14.57 -9.21 -39.28
CA PRO A 273 14.95 -10.59 -39.62
C PRO A 273 15.66 -11.25 -38.43
N ALA A 274 15.41 -12.54 -38.21
CA ALA A 274 15.94 -13.26 -37.04
C ALA A 274 17.46 -13.10 -36.86
N GLN A 275 17.89 -12.73 -35.65
CA GLN A 275 19.31 -12.62 -35.32
C GLN A 275 19.99 -13.98 -35.10
N PRO A 276 21.34 -14.06 -35.22
CA PRO A 276 22.07 -15.33 -35.19
C PRO A 276 22.01 -16.06 -33.84
N GLY A 277 22.18 -17.37 -33.89
CA GLY A 277 22.11 -18.25 -32.73
C GLY A 277 23.29 -18.12 -31.75
N LEU A 278 23.08 -18.72 -30.57
CA LEU A 278 23.88 -18.71 -29.34
C LEU A 278 25.42 -18.82 -29.49
N ASN A 279 25.93 -19.38 -30.58
CA ASN A 279 27.36 -19.63 -30.80
C ASN A 279 28.22 -18.37 -30.99
N GLU A 280 27.68 -17.28 -31.56
CA GLU A 280 28.48 -16.04 -31.75
C GLU A 280 28.70 -15.27 -30.44
N MET A 281 27.76 -15.33 -29.49
CA MET A 281 27.94 -14.72 -28.16
C MET A 281 29.04 -15.41 -27.35
N VAL A 282 29.20 -16.73 -27.48
CA VAL A 282 30.30 -17.49 -26.84
C VAL A 282 31.67 -17.05 -27.40
N ALA A 283 31.77 -16.85 -28.72
CA ALA A 283 32.99 -16.38 -29.39
C ALA A 283 33.35 -14.91 -29.12
N ALA A 284 32.40 -14.12 -28.61
CA ALA A 284 32.63 -12.76 -28.12
C ALA A 284 33.11 -12.73 -26.66
N PHE A 285 32.56 -13.61 -25.81
CA PHE A 285 32.94 -13.68 -24.39
C PHE A 285 34.38 -14.18 -24.18
N GLN A 286 34.85 -15.13 -25.00
CA GLN A 286 36.23 -15.62 -24.97
C GLN A 286 37.29 -14.60 -25.46
N ARG A 287 36.88 -13.46 -26.04
CA ARG A 287 37.80 -12.41 -26.55
C ARG A 287 38.01 -11.22 -25.60
N ARG A 288 37.53 -11.28 -24.34
CA ARG A 288 37.69 -10.21 -23.34
C ARG A 288 38.49 -10.57 -22.07
N PHE A 289 39.19 -11.70 -22.07
CA PHE A 289 40.34 -11.92 -21.20
C PHE A 289 41.58 -12.09 -22.07
N HIS A 290 42.43 -11.05 -22.14
CA HIS A 290 43.88 -11.04 -22.44
C HIS A 290 44.33 -9.62 -22.87
N ILE A 291 44.49 -8.69 -21.91
CA ILE A 291 45.37 -7.52 -22.06
C ILE A 291 46.05 -7.24 -20.72
N SER A 292 47.22 -7.86 -20.52
CA SER A 292 48.37 -7.27 -19.84
C SER A 292 49.56 -8.23 -20.00
N ASN A 293 50.53 -7.91 -20.84
CA ASN A 293 51.88 -8.46 -20.77
C ASN A 293 52.80 -7.53 -21.58
N ASP A 294 53.80 -6.95 -20.93
CA ASP A 294 54.95 -6.32 -21.58
C ASP A 294 56.06 -7.37 -21.79
N PRO A 295 57.00 -7.16 -22.74
CA PRO A 295 57.97 -8.17 -23.14
C PRO A 295 59.35 -8.10 -22.43
N ASP A 296 59.92 -9.29 -22.24
CA ASP A 296 61.34 -9.69 -22.29
C ASP A 296 62.42 -8.91 -21.51
N ASN A 297 63.11 -9.64 -20.60
CA ASN A 297 64.51 -9.97 -20.84
C ASN A 297 64.90 -11.33 -20.19
N GLY A 298 65.82 -12.08 -20.83
CA GLY A 298 66.05 -13.51 -20.53
C GLY A 298 67.21 -13.82 -19.56
N GLY A 299 67.41 -15.11 -19.24
CA GLY A 299 68.55 -15.55 -18.43
C GLY A 299 68.53 -17.00 -17.90
N SER A 300 68.92 -17.96 -18.74
CA SER A 300 69.71 -19.17 -18.43
C SER A 300 69.46 -20.06 -17.17
N ASN A 301 69.27 -21.35 -17.47
CA ASN A 301 69.93 -22.54 -16.86
C ASN A 301 69.52 -23.10 -15.48
N ASN A 302 69.41 -24.44 -15.49
CA ASN A 302 69.70 -25.40 -14.41
C ASN A 302 68.74 -25.41 -13.18
N THR A 303 68.36 -26.55 -12.58
CA THR A 303 68.74 -27.96 -12.83
C THR A 303 67.73 -28.94 -12.21
N SER A 304 67.59 -30.11 -12.84
CA SER A 304 67.58 -31.44 -12.18
C SER A 304 66.42 -31.88 -11.25
N MET A 305 65.75 -32.98 -11.65
CA MET A 305 65.50 -34.24 -10.91
C MET A 305 64.90 -34.22 -9.48
N CYS A 306 64.17 -35.24 -9.01
CA CYS A 306 63.50 -36.39 -9.63
C CYS A 306 62.48 -36.98 -8.65
N LEU A 307 61.47 -37.64 -9.22
CA LEU A 307 60.85 -38.89 -8.76
C LEU A 307 61.53 -39.61 -7.57
N SER A 308 60.75 -40.01 -6.57
CA SER A 308 60.50 -41.44 -6.31
C SER A 308 59.27 -41.69 -5.43
N SER A 309 58.74 -42.90 -5.54
CA SER A 309 57.91 -43.60 -4.54
C SER A 309 58.74 -43.85 -3.24
N ASP A 310 58.23 -44.39 -2.13
CA ASP A 310 57.27 -45.49 -1.99
C ASP A 310 56.56 -45.57 -0.62
N ALA A 311 55.68 -46.56 -0.48
CA ALA A 311 54.77 -46.74 0.65
C ALA A 311 55.42 -47.11 2.00
N THR A 312 54.69 -46.86 3.10
CA THR A 312 54.53 -47.81 4.21
C THR A 312 53.27 -47.50 5.01
N ALA A 313 52.62 -48.55 5.53
CA ALA A 313 51.37 -48.44 6.28
C ALA A 313 51.58 -48.51 7.79
N GLN A 314 50.49 -48.23 8.54
CA GLN A 314 50.32 -48.34 10.00
C GLN A 314 50.89 -47.19 10.85
N ASN A 315 50.01 -46.29 11.31
CA ASN A 315 49.40 -46.55 12.61
C ASN A 315 48.09 -45.75 12.79
N ALA A 316 47.08 -46.39 13.38
CA ALA A 316 45.84 -45.72 13.76
C ALA A 316 45.95 -45.25 15.21
N SER A 317 46.17 -43.95 15.42
CA SER A 317 45.99 -43.30 16.72
C SER A 317 44.86 -42.28 16.65
N SER A 318 43.77 -42.61 17.33
CA SER A 318 42.61 -41.77 17.60
C SER A 318 42.97 -40.31 17.91
N GLY A 319 42.61 -39.40 17.00
CA GLY A 319 42.95 -37.99 17.09
C GLY A 319 42.56 -37.26 15.82
N GLY A 320 41.31 -37.45 15.38
CA GLY A 320 40.76 -36.87 14.15
C GLY A 320 40.62 -35.36 14.25
N SER A 321 41.73 -34.64 14.18
CA SER A 321 41.74 -33.22 13.80
C SER A 321 41.00 -33.13 12.47
N MET A 322 39.79 -32.56 12.48
CA MET A 322 39.08 -32.26 11.23
C MET A 322 40.00 -31.37 10.41
N LEU A 323 40.46 -31.85 9.26
CA LEU A 323 41.27 -31.04 8.36
C LEU A 323 40.42 -29.87 7.87
N HIS A 324 40.65 -28.70 8.46
CA HIS A 324 40.03 -27.45 8.05
C HIS A 324 40.69 -26.99 6.75
N ALA A 325 39.89 -26.46 5.83
CA ALA A 325 40.37 -25.93 4.57
C ALA A 325 41.21 -24.66 4.81
N ARG A 326 42.30 -24.52 4.06
CA ARG A 326 43.20 -23.35 4.15
C ARG A 326 42.89 -22.27 3.10
N PHE A 327 41.64 -22.21 2.61
CA PHE A 327 41.25 -21.21 1.61
C PHE A 327 40.99 -19.86 2.29
N PRO A 328 41.62 -18.75 1.83
CA PRO A 328 41.57 -17.48 2.54
C PRO A 328 40.16 -16.86 2.64
N GLY A 329 39.26 -17.18 1.69
CA GLY A 329 37.88 -16.69 1.65
C GLY A 329 36.85 -17.54 2.41
N ALA A 330 37.25 -18.66 3.01
CA ALA A 330 36.36 -19.56 3.76
C ALA A 330 37.14 -20.25 4.89
N GLN A 331 37.47 -19.47 5.91
CA GLN A 331 38.21 -19.93 7.08
C GLN A 331 37.36 -20.94 7.87
N ASP A 332 38.03 -21.90 8.50
CA ASP A 332 37.45 -22.97 9.33
C ASP A 332 36.41 -23.90 8.69
N ALA A 333 36.22 -23.82 7.37
CA ALA A 333 35.39 -24.76 6.62
C ALA A 333 36.01 -26.18 6.64
N SER A 334 35.33 -27.14 7.25
CA SER A 334 35.74 -28.55 7.24
C SER A 334 35.54 -29.19 5.86
N PHE A 335 36.49 -30.00 5.40
CA PHE A 335 36.32 -30.78 4.16
C PHE A 335 35.22 -31.85 4.32
N VAL A 336 34.43 -32.03 3.25
CA VAL A 336 33.48 -33.14 3.10
C VAL A 336 33.83 -33.97 1.87
N THR A 337 33.66 -35.28 1.94
CA THR A 337 34.02 -36.23 0.87
C THR A 337 32.88 -36.52 -0.12
N ALA A 338 31.67 -36.05 0.16
CA ALA A 338 30.49 -36.19 -0.70
C ALA A 338 29.86 -34.81 -0.93
N PRO A 339 29.38 -34.51 -2.16
CA PRO A 339 28.71 -33.25 -2.44
C PRO A 339 27.38 -33.18 -1.68
N LYS A 340 27.23 -32.17 -0.83
CA LYS A 340 26.01 -31.90 -0.06
C LYS A 340 25.55 -30.47 -0.35
N LEU A 341 24.30 -30.32 -0.75
CA LEU A 341 23.67 -29.00 -0.90
C LEU A 341 23.09 -28.55 0.44
N SER A 342 23.41 -27.33 0.85
CA SER A 342 22.69 -26.63 1.93
C SER A 342 21.41 -26.05 1.33
N LEU A 343 20.26 -26.57 1.75
CA LEU A 343 18.95 -26.12 1.27
C LEU A 343 18.34 -25.12 2.25
N PRO A 344 17.56 -24.12 1.80
CA PRO A 344 16.85 -23.21 2.72
C PRO A 344 15.97 -23.96 3.72
N ALA A 345 15.32 -25.05 3.30
CA ALA A 345 14.51 -25.92 4.16
C ALA A 345 15.32 -26.76 5.18
N SER A 346 16.65 -26.68 5.17
CA SER A 346 17.55 -27.29 6.18
C SER A 346 18.09 -26.29 7.20
N ILE A 347 17.70 -25.02 7.08
CA ILE A 347 18.01 -23.95 8.04
C ILE A 347 16.77 -23.73 8.89
N GLU A 348 16.94 -23.74 10.21
CA GLU A 348 15.85 -23.48 11.16
C GLU A 348 15.45 -21.99 11.12
N PRO A 349 14.16 -21.64 10.98
CA PRO A 349 13.74 -20.24 10.90
C PRO A 349 14.03 -19.45 12.18
N ILE A 350 14.33 -18.16 12.04
CA ILE A 350 14.56 -17.26 13.17
C ILE A 350 13.23 -17.07 13.92
N PRO A 351 13.16 -17.39 15.24
CA PRO A 351 11.94 -17.28 16.02
C PRO A 351 11.52 -15.82 16.25
N ILE A 352 10.23 -15.62 16.53
CA ILE A 352 9.66 -14.31 16.84
C ILE A 352 9.69 -14.11 18.36
N TYR A 353 10.56 -13.22 18.85
CA TYR A 353 10.57 -12.79 20.25
C TYR A 353 9.32 -11.97 20.60
N ARG A 354 8.73 -12.23 21.77
CA ARG A 354 7.53 -11.56 22.29
C ARG A 354 7.61 -11.45 23.81
N VAL A 355 7.02 -10.42 24.38
CA VAL A 355 6.90 -10.18 25.84
C VAL A 355 5.44 -10.28 26.26
N MET A 356 4.54 -9.56 25.57
CA MET A 356 3.10 -9.57 25.79
C MET A 356 2.35 -10.36 24.72
N ASN A 357 1.40 -11.20 25.14
CA ASN A 357 0.44 -11.82 24.23
C ASN A 357 -0.69 -10.86 23.80
N SER A 358 -1.62 -11.35 22.96
CA SER A 358 -2.80 -10.61 22.49
C SER A 358 -3.66 -10.01 23.60
N ASP A 359 -3.69 -10.65 24.76
CA ASP A 359 -4.47 -10.23 25.93
C ASP A 359 -3.71 -9.22 26.80
N GLY A 360 -2.55 -8.73 26.37
CA GLY A 360 -1.71 -7.81 27.15
C GLY A 360 -1.16 -8.44 28.44
N THR A 361 -0.99 -9.76 28.47
CA THR A 361 -0.35 -10.48 29.58
C THR A 361 1.10 -10.75 29.23
N VAL A 362 2.01 -10.44 30.16
CA VAL A 362 3.44 -10.78 30.03
C VAL A 362 3.61 -12.29 30.21
N GLU A 363 4.14 -12.98 29.20
CA GLU A 363 4.25 -14.45 29.18
C GLU A 363 5.43 -14.96 30.02
N ASP A 364 6.55 -14.24 29.99
CA ASP A 364 7.73 -14.49 30.84
C ASP A 364 8.02 -13.22 31.68
N PRO A 365 7.76 -13.23 33.00
CA PRO A 365 8.03 -12.10 33.87
C PRO A 365 9.49 -11.62 33.91
N THR A 366 10.46 -12.45 33.48
CA THR A 366 11.87 -12.03 33.36
C THR A 366 12.12 -11.12 32.16
N GLN A 367 11.19 -11.09 31.20
CA GLN A 367 11.24 -10.25 30.01
C GLN A 367 10.47 -8.93 30.16
N ASP A 368 9.74 -8.72 31.27
CA ASP A 368 9.10 -7.43 31.55
C ASP A 368 10.19 -6.34 31.65
N PRO A 369 10.14 -5.26 30.84
CA PRO A 369 11.11 -4.18 30.93
C PRO A 369 11.00 -3.37 32.24
N ASN A 370 9.95 -3.61 33.05
CA ASN A 370 9.66 -2.94 34.32
C ASN A 370 9.66 -1.40 34.20
N LEU A 371 9.09 -0.91 33.09
CA LEU A 371 8.90 0.52 32.85
C LEU A 371 7.85 1.10 33.80
N ASP A 372 8.06 2.35 34.21
CA ASP A 372 7.11 3.04 35.08
C ASP A 372 5.79 3.40 34.37
N GLU A 373 4.75 3.64 35.18
CA GLU A 373 3.40 4.00 34.70
C GLU A 373 3.42 5.24 33.79
N ALA A 374 4.30 6.20 34.06
CA ALA A 374 4.41 7.44 33.28
C ALA A 374 4.94 7.16 31.86
N THR A 375 5.97 6.33 31.74
CA THR A 375 6.58 5.92 30.47
C THR A 375 5.59 5.08 29.66
N VAL A 376 4.93 4.09 30.29
CA VAL A 376 3.93 3.24 29.63
C VAL A 376 2.71 4.06 29.20
N SER A 377 2.23 4.98 30.04
CA SER A 377 1.14 5.89 29.69
C SER A 377 1.51 6.85 28.56
N LYS A 378 2.77 7.31 28.48
CA LYS A 378 3.28 8.09 27.34
C LYS A 378 3.29 7.25 26.07
N MET A 379 3.83 6.03 26.10
CA MET A 379 3.83 5.12 24.94
C MET A 379 2.41 4.91 24.40
N PHE A 380 1.45 4.65 25.29
CA PHE A 380 0.05 4.48 24.92
C PHE A 380 -0.56 5.73 24.28
N ARG A 381 -0.41 6.88 24.94
CA ARG A 381 -0.94 8.17 24.45
C ARG A 381 -0.32 8.63 23.14
N ASP A 382 0.97 8.38 22.94
CA ASP A 382 1.67 8.70 21.69
C ASP A 382 1.15 7.85 20.53
N MET A 383 0.85 6.55 20.77
CA MET A 383 0.22 5.70 19.75
C MET A 383 -1.21 6.18 19.41
N VAL A 384 -2.00 6.55 20.44
CA VAL A 384 -3.36 7.09 20.25
C VAL A 384 -3.33 8.44 19.54
N LEU A 385 -2.37 9.30 19.86
CA LEU A 385 -2.15 10.59 19.19
C LEU A 385 -1.87 10.39 17.70
N LEU A 386 -0.90 9.53 17.35
CA LEU A 386 -0.56 9.21 15.97
C LEU A 386 -1.78 8.66 15.21
N ASN A 387 -2.44 7.65 15.78
CA ASN A 387 -3.61 7.00 15.17
C ASN A 387 -4.80 7.98 14.97
N THR A 388 -4.99 8.91 15.90
CA THR A 388 -6.05 9.95 15.81
C THR A 388 -5.70 11.01 14.77
N MET A 389 -4.45 11.45 14.72
CA MET A 389 -3.95 12.42 13.73
C MET A 389 -4.05 11.84 12.31
N ASP A 390 -3.63 10.59 12.13
CA ASP A 390 -3.69 9.86 10.86
C ASP A 390 -5.11 9.76 10.30
N LYS A 391 -6.10 9.44 11.14
CA LYS A 391 -7.51 9.39 10.74
C LYS A 391 -8.02 10.73 10.21
N ILE A 392 -7.54 11.84 10.79
CA ILE A 392 -7.97 13.19 10.41
C ILE A 392 -7.24 13.67 9.16
N LEU A 393 -5.93 13.42 9.02
CA LEU A 393 -5.15 13.84 7.86
C LEU A 393 -5.42 12.99 6.62
N TYR A 394 -5.68 11.69 6.77
CA TYR A 394 -6.19 10.85 5.69
C TYR A 394 -7.49 11.41 5.10
N GLU A 395 -8.45 11.80 5.95
CA GLU A 395 -9.71 12.42 5.52
C GLU A 395 -9.50 13.83 4.95
N SER A 396 -8.55 14.61 5.48
CA SER A 396 -8.15 15.90 4.91
C SER A 396 -7.66 15.75 3.45
N GLN A 397 -6.93 14.67 3.16
CA GLN A 397 -6.51 14.33 1.81
C GLN A 397 -7.70 13.92 0.93
N ARG A 398 -8.65 13.11 1.44
CA ARG A 398 -9.88 12.75 0.68
C ARG A 398 -10.72 13.97 0.29
N GLN A 399 -10.64 15.05 1.07
CA GLN A 399 -11.27 16.35 0.78
C GLN A 399 -10.42 17.25 -0.14
N GLY A 400 -9.24 16.81 -0.58
CA GLY A 400 -8.33 17.58 -1.44
C GLY A 400 -7.59 18.73 -0.74
N ARG A 401 -7.64 18.79 0.60
CA ARG A 401 -7.03 19.89 1.40
C ARG A 401 -5.52 19.76 1.51
N ILE A 402 -5.02 18.53 1.46
CA ILE A 402 -3.61 18.16 1.27
C ILE A 402 -3.51 17.20 0.08
N SER A 403 -2.36 17.14 -0.60
CA SER A 403 -2.22 16.37 -1.85
C SER A 403 -2.07 14.86 -1.64
N PHE A 404 -1.43 14.43 -0.54
CA PHE A 404 -1.06 13.04 -0.28
C PHE A 404 -1.05 12.73 1.21
N TYR A 405 -1.28 11.48 1.60
CA TYR A 405 -1.06 11.02 2.98
C TYR A 405 -0.79 9.51 3.08
N MET A 406 -0.11 9.09 4.14
CA MET A 406 0.14 7.69 4.51
C MET A 406 -0.09 7.53 6.01
N THR A 407 -0.88 6.52 6.40
CA THR A 407 -1.16 6.24 7.81
C THR A 407 -0.25 5.15 8.38
N ASN A 408 -0.20 5.04 9.69
CA ASN A 408 0.75 4.21 10.44
C ASN A 408 0.06 3.05 11.19
N PHE A 409 -1.19 2.73 10.82
CA PHE A 409 -2.04 1.75 11.51
C PHE A 409 -1.44 0.34 11.50
N GLY A 410 -1.25 -0.23 12.68
CA GLY A 410 -0.66 -1.56 12.90
C GLY A 410 0.84 -1.52 13.17
N GLU A 411 1.49 -0.36 12.97
CA GLU A 411 2.94 -0.19 13.12
C GLU A 411 3.30 0.78 14.28
N GLU A 412 2.30 1.29 15.03
CA GLU A 412 2.52 2.32 16.06
C GLU A 412 3.45 1.86 17.21
N ALA A 413 3.33 0.61 17.66
CA ALA A 413 4.20 0.04 18.68
C ALA A 413 5.66 -0.09 18.21
N SER A 414 5.87 -0.54 16.96
CA SER A 414 7.19 -0.64 16.35
C SER A 414 7.92 0.70 16.34
N HIS A 415 7.22 1.82 16.10
CA HIS A 415 7.82 3.16 16.10
C HIS A 415 8.10 3.69 17.52
N ILE A 416 7.14 3.55 18.43
CA ILE A 416 7.22 4.17 19.75
C ILE A 416 8.08 3.35 20.72
N GLY A 417 7.99 2.02 20.69
CA GLY A 417 8.83 1.14 21.49
C GLY A 417 10.31 1.27 21.14
N SER A 418 10.64 1.37 19.84
CA SER A 418 12.01 1.55 19.39
C SER A 418 12.55 2.95 19.72
N ALA A 419 11.75 4.00 19.48
CA ALA A 419 12.14 5.37 19.81
C ALA A 419 12.36 5.59 21.32
N ALA A 420 11.63 4.87 22.18
CA ALA A 420 11.79 4.88 23.63
C ALA A 420 13.07 4.18 24.12
N ALA A 421 13.60 3.21 23.35
CA ALA A 421 14.85 2.52 23.67
C ALA A 421 16.11 3.27 23.20
N LEU A 422 15.94 4.32 22.39
CA LEU A 422 17.03 5.12 21.84
C LEU A 422 17.31 6.38 22.67
N SER A 423 18.54 6.86 22.62
CA SER A 423 18.90 8.20 23.09
C SER A 423 18.35 9.25 22.11
N PRO A 424 17.94 10.44 22.59
CA PRO A 424 17.64 11.59 21.73
C PRO A 424 18.81 11.98 20.79
N GLU A 425 20.05 11.65 21.18
CA GLU A 425 21.26 11.90 20.40
C GLU A 425 21.55 10.87 19.30
N ASP A 426 20.86 9.71 19.31
CA ASP A 426 21.00 8.71 18.23
C ASP A 426 20.31 9.21 16.97
N TRP A 427 20.95 9.04 15.81
CA TRP A 427 20.41 9.51 14.53
C TRP A 427 19.42 8.51 13.94
N VAL A 428 18.31 9.03 13.42
CA VAL A 428 17.24 8.25 12.78
C VAL A 428 17.19 8.57 11.29
N TYR A 429 17.28 7.54 10.46
CA TYR A 429 16.93 7.57 9.05
C TYR A 429 15.61 6.80 8.87
N GLY A 430 14.57 7.47 8.37
CA GLY A 430 13.26 6.86 8.12
C GLY A 430 13.03 6.52 6.65
N GLN A 431 11.90 5.88 6.37
CA GLN A 431 11.43 5.58 5.01
C GLN A 431 10.23 6.44 4.62
N TYR A 432 9.14 6.39 5.42
CA TYR A 432 7.92 7.22 5.30
C TYR A 432 6.81 6.85 6.32
N ARG A 433 6.95 5.81 7.16
CA ARG A 433 5.97 5.46 8.21
C ARG A 433 6.43 5.80 9.63
N GLU A 434 7.61 6.37 9.77
CA GLU A 434 8.27 6.58 11.08
C GLU A 434 7.70 7.76 11.87
N GLY A 435 6.46 8.19 11.59
CA GLY A 435 5.78 9.29 12.27
C GLY A 435 5.70 9.10 13.79
N GLY A 436 5.56 7.85 14.26
CA GLY A 436 5.59 7.54 15.70
C GLY A 436 6.93 7.82 16.39
N VAL A 437 8.06 7.73 15.66
CA VAL A 437 9.39 8.08 16.19
C VAL A 437 9.48 9.59 16.41
N LEU A 438 8.94 10.37 15.48
CA LEU A 438 8.84 11.83 15.58
C LEU A 438 7.89 12.26 16.70
N VAL A 439 6.71 11.64 16.83
CA VAL A 439 5.80 11.86 17.98
C VAL A 439 6.53 11.61 19.30
N TRP A 440 7.18 10.44 19.45
CA TRP A 440 7.89 10.10 20.69
C TRP A 440 8.96 11.13 21.06
N ARG A 441 9.73 11.60 20.07
CA ARG A 441 10.80 12.62 20.21
C ARG A 441 10.27 14.06 20.35
N GLY A 442 8.96 14.29 20.27
CA GLY A 442 8.35 15.60 20.50
C GLY A 442 8.24 16.50 19.27
N PHE A 443 8.12 15.92 18.07
CA PHE A 443 7.65 16.64 16.88
C PHE A 443 6.16 16.98 17.06
N THR A 444 5.79 18.25 16.87
CA THR A 444 4.48 18.73 17.28
C THR A 444 3.41 18.48 16.22
N ILE A 445 2.14 18.52 16.64
CA ILE A 445 0.98 18.51 15.73
C ILE A 445 1.09 19.65 14.68
N SER A 446 1.67 20.80 15.05
CA SER A 446 1.93 21.90 14.10
C SER A 446 2.97 21.52 13.06
N ASP A 447 4.08 20.92 13.46
CA ASP A 447 5.16 20.53 12.53
C ASP A 447 4.67 19.52 11.49
N PHE A 448 3.92 18.49 11.93
CA PHE A 448 3.30 17.50 11.04
C PHE A 448 2.34 18.14 10.02
N ILE A 449 1.43 19.00 10.48
CA ILE A 449 0.39 19.60 9.64
C ILE A 449 1.00 20.64 8.70
N ASN A 450 1.88 21.50 9.18
CA ASN A 450 2.52 22.53 8.36
C ASN A 450 3.33 21.91 7.21
N GLN A 451 4.05 20.80 7.44
CA GLN A 451 4.70 20.03 6.38
C GLN A 451 3.69 19.43 5.39
N CYS A 452 2.59 18.83 5.86
CA CYS A 452 1.57 18.26 4.96
C CYS A 452 0.83 19.32 4.13
N TYR A 453 0.72 20.55 4.62
CA TYR A 453 0.16 21.68 3.87
C TYR A 453 1.21 22.40 3.02
N GLY A 454 2.51 22.18 3.24
CA GLY A 454 3.60 22.92 2.61
C GLY A 454 3.45 24.44 2.76
N ASN A 455 3.09 24.90 3.96
CA ASN A 455 2.87 26.32 4.24
C ASN A 455 4.15 27.02 4.73
N ALA A 456 4.10 28.33 4.94
CA ALA A 456 5.26 29.15 5.33
C ALA A 456 5.84 28.85 6.73
N GLU A 457 5.22 27.98 7.53
CA GLU A 457 5.78 27.47 8.79
C GLU A 457 6.48 26.09 8.63
N ASP A 458 6.36 25.44 7.46
CA ASP A 458 7.12 24.23 7.15
C ASP A 458 8.61 24.51 7.07
N GLN A 459 9.39 23.84 7.91
CA GLN A 459 10.87 23.90 7.88
C GLN A 459 11.44 23.29 6.58
N GLY A 460 10.69 22.43 5.89
CA GLY A 460 10.98 21.93 4.55
C GLY A 460 10.66 22.91 3.41
N LYS A 461 10.19 24.13 3.74
CA LYS A 461 9.84 25.20 2.79
C LYS A 461 8.83 24.76 1.71
N GLY A 462 7.93 23.82 2.04
CA GLY A 462 6.90 23.31 1.13
C GLY A 462 7.44 22.58 -0.11
N ARG A 463 8.73 22.20 -0.14
CA ARG A 463 9.40 21.65 -1.33
C ARG A 463 9.20 20.16 -1.53
N GLN A 464 8.79 19.43 -0.49
CA GLN A 464 8.61 17.98 -0.54
C GLN A 464 7.14 17.58 -0.43
N MET A 465 6.84 16.35 -0.89
CA MET A 465 5.53 15.73 -0.75
C MET A 465 5.11 15.65 0.74
N PRO A 466 3.82 15.73 1.08
CA PRO A 466 3.34 15.45 2.43
C PRO A 466 3.88 14.12 2.96
N VAL A 467 4.07 14.03 4.29
CA VAL A 467 4.68 12.88 4.98
C VAL A 467 6.21 12.78 4.83
N HIS A 468 6.85 13.64 4.04
CA HIS A 468 8.31 13.73 3.97
C HIS A 468 8.90 14.57 5.12
N TYR A 469 8.66 14.13 6.36
CA TYR A 469 9.09 14.84 7.56
C TYR A 469 10.62 14.82 7.73
N GLY A 470 11.15 15.81 8.46
CA GLY A 470 12.55 15.90 8.82
C GLY A 470 12.74 16.85 10.01
N SER A 471 13.71 16.56 10.88
CA SER A 471 14.00 17.44 12.01
C SER A 471 15.44 17.28 12.52
N ARG A 472 16.28 18.26 12.18
CA ARG A 472 17.65 18.37 12.72
C ARG A 472 17.66 18.47 14.24
N LYS A 473 16.67 19.15 14.84
CA LYS A 473 16.50 19.29 16.30
C LYS A 473 16.28 17.94 16.99
N LEU A 474 15.60 17.01 16.32
CA LEU A 474 15.24 15.70 16.88
C LEU A 474 16.15 14.57 16.34
N ASN A 475 17.28 14.90 15.71
CA ASN A 475 18.18 13.95 15.06
C ASN A 475 17.46 12.98 14.11
N PHE A 476 16.43 13.46 13.40
CA PHE A 476 15.66 12.70 12.41
C PHE A 476 15.96 13.27 11.02
N VAL A 477 16.63 12.49 10.19
CA VAL A 477 17.03 12.89 8.83
C VAL A 477 15.80 12.94 7.92
N THR A 478 15.72 13.97 7.09
CA THR A 478 14.56 14.22 6.22
C THR A 478 14.31 13.05 5.27
N ILE A 479 13.06 12.60 5.23
CA ILE A 479 12.58 11.54 4.34
C ILE A 479 12.79 11.91 2.86
N SER A 480 13.04 10.89 2.04
CA SER A 480 13.01 10.97 0.57
C SER A 480 12.20 9.80 0.00
N SER A 481 11.53 10.00 -1.15
CA SER A 481 10.69 8.96 -1.78
C SER A 481 11.47 7.73 -2.29
N PRO A 482 12.68 7.84 -2.86
CA PRO A 482 13.45 6.69 -3.33
C PRO A 482 13.71 5.67 -2.22
N LEU A 483 13.28 4.43 -2.45
CA LEU A 483 13.40 3.35 -1.48
C LEU A 483 14.86 2.98 -1.22
N ALA A 484 15.13 2.55 0.01
CA ALA A 484 16.41 2.04 0.50
C ALA A 484 17.63 2.99 0.46
N THR A 485 17.57 4.12 -0.24
CA THR A 485 18.68 5.08 -0.35
C THR A 485 19.20 5.60 1.00
N GLN A 486 18.33 5.65 2.02
CA GLN A 486 18.68 6.04 3.38
C GLN A 486 19.53 5.00 4.13
N ILE A 487 19.47 3.73 3.71
CA ILE A 487 20.08 2.59 4.41
C ILE A 487 21.62 2.63 4.31
N PRO A 488 22.26 2.81 3.12
CA PRO A 488 23.72 2.98 3.06
C PRO A 488 24.18 4.34 3.61
N GLN A 489 23.34 5.38 3.52
CA GLN A 489 23.62 6.68 4.17
C GLN A 489 23.73 6.54 5.69
N ALA A 490 22.82 5.78 6.31
CA ALA A 490 22.85 5.48 7.74
C ALA A 490 24.10 4.66 8.14
N ALA A 491 24.51 3.69 7.32
CA ALA A 491 25.75 2.93 7.52
C ALA A 491 26.99 3.85 7.47
N GLY A 492 27.03 4.80 6.53
CA GLY A 492 28.08 5.81 6.44
C GLY A 492 28.09 6.80 7.61
N ALA A 493 26.92 7.26 8.08
CA ALA A 493 26.79 8.09 9.27
C ALA A 493 27.26 7.37 10.54
N ALA A 494 26.92 6.08 10.68
CA ALA A 494 27.39 5.25 11.78
C ALA A 494 28.91 5.05 11.76
N TYR A 495 29.50 4.86 10.57
CA TYR A 495 30.96 4.84 10.40
C TYR A 495 31.61 6.15 10.85
N ALA A 496 31.05 7.29 10.43
CA ALA A 496 31.52 8.61 10.83
C ALA A 496 31.38 8.88 12.35
N PHE A 497 30.39 8.28 13.01
CA PHE A 497 30.25 8.30 14.47
C PHE A 497 31.26 7.38 15.17
N LYS A 498 31.56 6.20 14.62
CA LYS A 498 32.62 5.33 15.16
C LYS A 498 34.00 6.01 15.17
N LEU A 499 34.31 6.77 14.13
CA LEU A 499 35.57 7.50 14.03
C LEU A 499 35.71 8.66 15.05
N GLN A 500 34.62 9.06 15.72
CA GLN A 500 34.66 10.15 16.69
C GLN A 500 35.03 9.64 18.09
N PRO A 501 36.01 10.28 18.78
CA PRO A 501 36.44 9.85 20.10
C PRO A 501 35.30 9.98 21.12
N ASN A 502 35.16 8.97 21.99
CA ASN A 502 34.15 8.91 23.05
C ASN A 502 32.69 9.00 22.55
N ASN A 503 32.41 8.64 21.29
CA ASN A 503 31.06 8.62 20.76
C ASN A 503 30.15 7.64 21.51
N LYS A 504 28.93 8.08 21.86
CA LYS A 504 27.89 7.30 22.56
C LYS A 504 26.58 7.17 21.76
N ARG A 505 26.61 7.58 20.49
CA ARG A 505 25.48 7.60 19.57
C ARG A 505 25.57 6.45 18.58
N CYS A 506 24.47 5.76 18.37
CA CYS A 506 24.31 4.86 17.24
C CYS A 506 23.50 5.55 16.12
N VAL A 507 23.35 4.86 15.00
CA VAL A 507 22.37 5.22 13.97
C VAL A 507 21.35 4.09 13.86
N VAL A 508 20.07 4.44 13.75
CA VAL A 508 19.01 3.51 13.35
C VAL A 508 18.50 3.90 11.97
N THR A 509 18.27 2.91 11.12
CA THR A 509 17.60 3.11 9.83
C THR A 509 16.39 2.20 9.71
N TYR A 510 15.23 2.79 9.40
CA TYR A 510 13.97 2.08 9.22
C TYR A 510 13.68 1.86 7.74
N PHE A 511 13.16 0.68 7.40
CA PHE A 511 12.75 0.31 6.05
C PHE A 511 11.75 -0.85 6.07
N GLY A 512 10.90 -0.97 5.04
CA GLY A 512 9.99 -2.10 4.87
C GLY A 512 10.64 -3.31 4.20
N GLU A 513 10.02 -4.49 4.30
CA GLU A 513 10.55 -5.73 3.69
C GLU A 513 10.63 -5.65 2.15
N GLY A 514 9.81 -4.82 1.52
CA GLY A 514 9.91 -4.51 0.09
C GLY A 514 11.11 -3.65 -0.27
N ALA A 515 11.44 -2.63 0.53
CA ALA A 515 12.65 -1.83 0.32
C ALA A 515 13.92 -2.67 0.55
N ALA A 516 13.83 -3.71 1.37
CA ALA A 516 14.93 -4.66 1.56
C ALA A 516 15.29 -5.46 0.29
N SER A 517 14.47 -5.44 -0.77
CA SER A 517 14.80 -6.03 -2.08
C SER A 517 15.64 -5.10 -2.98
N GLU A 518 15.78 -3.82 -2.64
CA GLU A 518 16.61 -2.87 -3.39
C GLU A 518 18.11 -3.14 -3.19
N GLY A 519 18.90 -2.84 -4.23
CA GLY A 519 20.36 -3.03 -4.21
C GLY A 519 21.08 -2.25 -3.11
N ASP A 520 20.56 -1.09 -2.72
CA ASP A 520 21.10 -0.27 -1.63
C ASP A 520 21.05 -0.97 -0.26
N THR A 521 20.09 -1.87 -0.04
CA THR A 521 20.05 -2.69 1.19
C THR A 521 21.21 -3.67 1.22
N HIS A 522 21.50 -4.34 0.09
CA HIS A 522 22.65 -5.25 -0.04
C HIS A 522 23.97 -4.49 0.17
N ALA A 523 24.12 -3.32 -0.46
CA ALA A 523 25.28 -2.48 -0.29
C ALA A 523 25.47 -2.07 1.18
N ALA A 524 24.42 -1.58 1.83
CA ALA A 524 24.48 -1.14 3.23
C ALA A 524 24.81 -2.25 4.22
N PHE A 525 24.21 -3.44 4.07
CA PHE A 525 24.48 -4.60 4.93
C PHE A 525 25.95 -5.03 4.81
N ASN A 526 26.46 -5.15 3.59
CA ASN A 526 27.86 -5.50 3.35
C ASN A 526 28.83 -4.43 3.86
N PHE A 527 28.59 -3.14 3.57
CA PHE A 527 29.43 -2.05 4.05
C PHE A 527 29.43 -1.96 5.58
N ALA A 528 28.27 -2.04 6.23
CA ALA A 528 28.18 -1.96 7.68
C ALA A 528 28.86 -3.14 8.39
N ALA A 529 28.84 -4.34 7.80
CA ALA A 529 29.53 -5.50 8.35
C ALA A 529 31.05 -5.41 8.15
N THR A 530 31.50 -5.17 6.91
CA THR A 530 32.93 -5.10 6.57
C THR A 530 33.65 -3.90 7.17
N LEU A 531 32.92 -2.81 7.45
CA LEU A 531 33.46 -1.60 8.08
C LEU A 531 33.16 -1.53 9.59
N ASP A 532 32.61 -2.58 10.21
CA ASP A 532 32.22 -2.61 11.64
C ASP A 532 31.46 -1.33 12.05
N CYS A 533 30.26 -1.12 11.53
CA CYS A 533 29.46 0.08 11.81
C CYS A 533 28.50 -0.10 13.00
N PRO A 534 28.40 0.88 13.94
CA PRO A 534 27.44 0.87 15.04
C PRO A 534 26.02 1.28 14.57
N VAL A 535 25.41 0.47 13.69
CA VAL A 535 24.11 0.74 13.05
C VAL A 535 23.07 -0.35 13.31
N ILE A 536 21.85 0.08 13.60
CA ILE A 536 20.67 -0.78 13.75
C ILE A 536 19.85 -0.70 12.46
N PHE A 537 19.72 -1.83 11.76
CA PHE A 537 18.86 -1.97 10.58
C PHE A 537 17.48 -2.45 11.02
N PHE A 538 16.52 -1.53 11.13
CA PHE A 538 15.15 -1.82 11.61
C PHE A 538 14.22 -2.08 10.42
N CYS A 539 14.05 -3.36 10.08
CA CYS A 539 13.07 -3.80 9.09
C CYS A 539 11.67 -3.90 9.70
N ARG A 540 10.71 -3.15 9.18
CA ARG A 540 9.27 -3.32 9.42
C ARG A 540 8.72 -4.29 8.39
N ASN A 541 8.57 -5.56 8.75
CA ASN A 541 8.00 -6.57 7.86
C ASN A 541 6.48 -6.64 8.08
N ASN A 542 5.73 -5.92 7.25
CA ASN A 542 4.27 -5.80 7.37
C ASN A 542 3.50 -6.66 6.35
N GLY A 543 4.23 -7.54 5.66
CA GLY A 543 3.72 -8.52 4.69
C GLY A 543 3.49 -8.01 3.27
N PHE A 544 3.48 -6.69 3.03
CA PHE A 544 3.07 -6.11 1.73
C PHE A 544 3.80 -4.83 1.30
N ALA A 545 4.46 -4.91 0.14
CA ALA A 545 4.99 -3.78 -0.59
C ALA A 545 3.97 -3.29 -1.63
N ILE A 546 3.21 -2.24 -1.31
CA ILE A 546 2.02 -1.81 -2.06
C ILE A 546 1.03 -2.98 -2.17
N SER A 547 0.91 -3.60 -3.34
CA SER A 547 0.10 -4.79 -3.63
C SER A 547 0.87 -6.11 -3.60
N THR A 548 2.20 -6.08 -3.63
CA THR A 548 3.05 -7.27 -3.70
C THR A 548 3.17 -7.93 -2.33
N PRO A 549 2.68 -9.16 -2.13
CA PRO A 549 2.83 -9.91 -0.89
C PRO A 549 4.25 -10.44 -0.70
N SER A 550 4.68 -10.65 0.54
CA SER A 550 6.02 -11.14 0.89
C SER A 550 6.48 -12.41 0.15
N LYS A 551 5.56 -13.35 -0.15
CA LYS A 551 5.81 -14.58 -0.95
C LYS A 551 6.30 -14.34 -2.39
N GLU A 552 6.03 -13.15 -2.92
CA GLU A 552 6.48 -12.66 -4.23
C GLU A 552 7.69 -11.72 -4.09
N GLN A 553 7.89 -11.15 -2.91
CA GLN A 553 9.02 -10.29 -2.56
C GLN A 553 10.32 -11.08 -2.34
N TYR A 554 10.25 -12.22 -1.65
CA TYR A 554 11.41 -13.07 -1.36
C TYR A 554 11.02 -14.54 -1.09
N ARG A 555 12.02 -15.43 -1.06
CA ARG A 555 11.86 -16.87 -0.76
C ARG A 555 12.71 -17.39 0.40
N GLY A 556 13.53 -16.53 1.01
CA GLY A 556 14.27 -16.84 2.23
C GLY A 556 13.42 -16.63 3.49
N ASP A 557 14.02 -16.90 4.64
CA ASP A 557 13.42 -16.65 5.96
C ASP A 557 13.44 -15.13 6.30
N GLY A 558 12.55 -14.37 5.66
CA GLY A 558 12.38 -12.94 5.89
C GLY A 558 13.62 -12.10 5.58
N ILE A 559 13.80 -11.03 6.35
CA ILE A 559 14.94 -10.12 6.28
C ILE A 559 15.98 -10.47 7.34
N ALA A 560 15.58 -10.89 8.55
CA ALA A 560 16.50 -11.34 9.59
C ALA A 560 17.36 -12.52 9.11
N GLY A 561 16.78 -13.48 8.37
CA GLY A 561 17.49 -14.64 7.81
C GLY A 561 18.57 -14.29 6.77
N ARG A 562 18.64 -13.04 6.32
CA ARG A 562 19.70 -12.55 5.41
C ARG A 562 20.99 -12.17 6.15
N ALA A 563 20.90 -11.80 7.43
CA ALA A 563 21.98 -11.19 8.20
C ALA A 563 23.24 -12.08 8.33
N SER A 564 23.05 -13.39 8.53
CA SER A 564 24.14 -14.36 8.66
C SER A 564 25.02 -14.42 7.41
N GLY A 565 24.45 -14.21 6.23
CA GLY A 565 25.19 -14.14 4.95
C GLY A 565 26.14 -12.95 4.83
N TYR A 566 25.98 -11.93 5.67
CA TYR A 566 26.88 -10.77 5.78
C TYR A 566 27.71 -10.79 7.07
N GLY A 567 27.59 -11.83 7.92
CA GLY A 567 28.25 -11.87 9.24
C GLY A 567 27.64 -10.93 10.29
N MET A 568 26.38 -10.51 10.11
CA MET A 568 25.68 -9.58 11.00
C MET A 568 24.85 -10.33 12.06
N ALA A 569 24.65 -9.71 13.22
CA ALA A 569 23.66 -10.19 14.19
C ALA A 569 22.22 -9.95 13.68
N ALA A 570 21.26 -10.75 14.14
CA ALA A 570 19.84 -10.52 13.87
C ALA A 570 18.93 -10.91 15.03
N LEU A 571 17.77 -10.24 15.10
CA LEU A 571 16.67 -10.56 16.01
C LEU A 571 15.34 -10.26 15.32
N ARG A 572 14.42 -11.23 15.33
CA ARG A 572 13.02 -11.06 14.87
C ARG A 572 12.10 -11.01 16.08
N PHE A 573 11.09 -10.14 16.05
CA PHE A 573 10.17 -9.94 17.18
C PHE A 573 8.78 -9.51 16.73
N ASP A 574 7.81 -9.61 17.63
CA ASP A 574 6.45 -9.10 17.48
C ASP A 574 6.49 -7.56 17.47
N GLY A 575 6.28 -6.98 16.29
CA GLY A 575 6.28 -5.53 16.07
C GLY A 575 5.00 -4.83 16.52
N THR A 576 3.95 -5.58 16.93
CA THR A 576 2.76 -5.00 17.57
C THR A 576 2.83 -5.07 19.10
N ASP A 577 3.79 -5.81 19.66
CA ASP A 577 4.20 -5.73 21.06
C ASP A 577 5.25 -4.61 21.28
N VAL A 578 4.84 -3.56 22.00
CA VAL A 578 5.69 -2.41 22.31
C VAL A 578 6.84 -2.75 23.27
N PHE A 579 6.69 -3.75 24.13
CA PHE A 579 7.74 -4.17 25.07
C PHE A 579 8.75 -5.09 24.39
N ALA A 580 8.32 -6.00 23.51
CA ALA A 580 9.23 -6.75 22.64
C ALA A 580 10.05 -5.79 21.76
N THR A 581 9.39 -4.80 21.15
CA THR A 581 10.03 -3.75 20.36
C THR A 581 11.07 -2.96 21.19
N TYR A 582 10.70 -2.52 22.40
CA TYR A 582 11.58 -1.78 23.30
C TYR A 582 12.80 -2.62 23.70
N ASN A 583 12.60 -3.86 24.15
CA ASN A 583 13.67 -4.77 24.56
C ASN A 583 14.62 -5.08 23.40
N ALA A 584 14.07 -5.43 22.22
CA ALA A 584 14.86 -5.72 21.02
C ALA A 584 15.72 -4.51 20.60
N THR A 585 15.13 -3.30 20.62
CA THR A 585 15.84 -2.07 20.25
C THR A 585 16.88 -1.67 21.30
N LYS A 586 16.58 -1.86 22.59
CA LYS A 586 17.52 -1.58 23.69
C LYS A 586 18.74 -2.52 23.62
N LEU A 587 18.49 -3.82 23.46
CA LEU A 587 19.55 -4.82 23.26
C LEU A 587 20.39 -4.50 22.02
N ALA A 588 19.75 -4.17 20.90
CA ALA A 588 20.45 -3.75 19.68
C ALA A 588 21.32 -2.52 19.92
N ARG A 589 20.80 -1.48 20.59
CA ARG A 589 21.54 -0.26 20.94
C ARG A 589 22.77 -0.56 21.80
N GLU A 590 22.62 -1.40 22.82
CA GLU A 590 23.72 -1.82 23.69
C GLU A 590 24.76 -2.64 22.91
N TYR A 591 24.33 -3.55 22.03
CA TYR A 591 25.19 -4.33 21.15
C TYR A 591 26.00 -3.47 20.17
N VAL A 592 25.34 -2.62 19.36
CA VAL A 592 26.02 -1.84 18.32
C VAL A 592 27.05 -0.87 18.91
N LEU A 593 26.78 -0.30 20.10
CA LEU A 593 27.69 0.60 20.78
C LEU A 593 28.86 -0.10 21.46
N ARG A 594 28.67 -1.34 21.95
CA ARG A 594 29.72 -2.13 22.61
C ARG A 594 30.65 -2.80 21.62
N GLU A 595 30.09 -3.44 20.60
CA GLU A 595 30.84 -4.26 19.63
C GLU A 595 31.31 -3.46 18.41
N ASN A 596 30.72 -2.28 18.15
CA ASN A 596 30.79 -1.60 16.84
C ASN A 596 30.40 -2.51 15.68
N LYS A 597 29.40 -3.40 15.86
CA LYS A 597 28.91 -4.30 14.82
C LYS A 597 27.45 -4.04 14.51
N PRO A 598 27.02 -4.17 13.26
CA PRO A 598 25.64 -3.93 12.88
C PRO A 598 24.72 -5.09 13.29
N ILE A 599 23.44 -4.77 13.44
CA ILE A 599 22.38 -5.74 13.74
C ILE A 599 21.15 -5.50 12.87
N VAL A 600 20.52 -6.58 12.39
CA VAL A 600 19.22 -6.55 11.72
C VAL A 600 18.12 -6.85 12.73
N LEU A 601 17.24 -5.89 12.95
CA LEU A 601 15.99 -6.03 13.67
C LEU A 601 14.86 -6.26 12.66
N GLU A 602 14.10 -7.34 12.79
CA GLU A 602 12.91 -7.59 11.96
C GLU A 602 11.65 -7.58 12.84
N ALA A 603 10.95 -6.45 12.82
CA ALA A 603 9.66 -6.27 13.47
C ALA A 603 8.56 -6.87 12.58
N MET A 604 7.95 -7.97 13.03
CA MET A 604 6.84 -8.61 12.35
C MET A 604 5.54 -7.87 12.69
N ALA A 605 4.86 -7.32 11.69
CA ALA A 605 3.63 -6.56 11.86
C ALA A 605 2.66 -6.87 10.70
N TYR A 606 1.58 -6.10 10.60
CA TYR A 606 0.67 -6.16 9.46
C TYR A 606 0.17 -4.77 9.08
N ARG A 607 0.18 -4.45 7.79
CA ARG A 607 -0.23 -3.14 7.29
C ARG A 607 -1.76 -3.03 7.28
N ILE A 608 -2.36 -2.56 8.38
CA ILE A 608 -3.82 -2.49 8.54
C ILE A 608 -4.47 -1.57 7.50
N SER A 609 -3.83 -0.46 7.16
CA SER A 609 -4.33 0.48 6.16
C SER A 609 -3.95 0.12 4.71
N HIS A 610 -4.59 0.83 3.78
CA HIS A 610 -4.07 1.00 2.41
C HIS A 610 -2.61 1.49 2.45
N HIS A 611 -1.86 1.22 1.39
CA HIS A 611 -0.47 1.66 1.27
C HIS A 611 -0.35 3.18 1.43
N SER A 612 -1.19 3.94 0.74
CA SER A 612 -1.29 5.40 0.82
C SER A 612 -2.71 5.84 0.43
N THR A 613 -2.97 7.14 0.39
CA THR A 613 -4.21 7.70 -0.19
C THR A 613 -4.37 7.44 -1.69
N SER A 614 -3.34 6.95 -2.38
CA SER A 614 -3.36 6.59 -3.80
C SER A 614 -3.59 5.08 -4.05
N ASP A 615 -3.86 4.30 -3.01
CA ASP A 615 -4.03 2.85 -3.04
C ASP A 615 -5.42 2.45 -2.54
N ASP A 616 -6.03 1.43 -3.18
CA ASP A 616 -7.16 0.70 -2.63
C ASP A 616 -6.76 -0.77 -2.43
N SER A 617 -6.40 -1.09 -1.19
CA SER A 617 -5.97 -2.43 -0.84
C SER A 617 -7.07 -3.50 -0.84
N THR A 618 -8.34 -3.14 -1.05
CA THR A 618 -9.41 -4.15 -1.19
C THR A 618 -9.32 -4.90 -2.52
N ALA A 619 -8.61 -4.34 -3.52
CA ALA A 619 -8.37 -4.98 -4.80
C ALA A 619 -7.42 -6.19 -4.75
N TYR A 620 -6.63 -6.35 -3.67
CA TYR A 620 -5.61 -7.40 -3.56
C TYR A 620 -5.45 -8.02 -2.16
N ARG A 621 -6.24 -7.62 -1.15
CA ARG A 621 -6.28 -8.26 0.18
C ARG A 621 -7.70 -8.52 0.65
N PRO A 622 -8.01 -9.75 1.13
CA PRO A 622 -9.32 -10.06 1.70
C PRO A 622 -9.56 -9.27 3.00
N ALA A 623 -10.82 -8.95 3.28
CA ALA A 623 -11.21 -8.19 4.48
C ALA A 623 -11.09 -9.04 5.76
N GLU A 624 -11.19 -10.35 5.61
CA GLU A 624 -11.13 -11.35 6.68
C GLU A 624 -9.72 -11.43 7.29
N GLU A 625 -8.67 -11.30 6.47
CA GLU A 625 -7.26 -11.26 6.93
C GLU A 625 -7.01 -10.02 7.80
N LEU A 626 -7.65 -8.89 7.47
CA LEU A 626 -7.55 -7.63 8.22
C LEU A 626 -8.24 -7.65 9.59
N GLU A 627 -9.23 -8.51 9.83
CA GLU A 627 -10.06 -8.46 11.05
C GLU A 627 -9.22 -8.75 12.31
N VAL A 628 -8.36 -9.76 12.27
CA VAL A 628 -7.48 -10.16 13.39
C VAL A 628 -6.53 -9.03 13.78
N TRP A 629 -5.90 -8.37 12.81
CA TRP A 629 -4.96 -7.26 13.04
C TRP A 629 -5.65 -5.97 13.50
N ASN A 630 -6.91 -5.76 13.13
CA ASN A 630 -7.71 -4.63 13.64
C ASN A 630 -8.21 -4.83 15.07
N THR A 631 -8.28 -6.07 15.58
CA THR A 631 -9.02 -6.40 16.82
C THR A 631 -8.17 -7.08 17.89
N VAL A 632 -7.50 -8.18 17.55
CA VAL A 632 -6.76 -9.04 18.49
C VAL A 632 -5.29 -8.68 18.54
N GLU A 633 -4.65 -8.53 17.38
CA GLU A 633 -3.21 -8.29 17.27
C GLU A 633 -2.85 -6.78 17.19
N HIS A 634 -3.81 -5.89 17.43
CA HIS A 634 -3.63 -4.44 17.31
C HIS A 634 -2.72 -3.90 18.44
N PRO A 635 -1.66 -3.12 18.15
CA PRO A 635 -0.68 -2.68 19.15
C PRO A 635 -1.28 -1.87 20.32
N ILE A 636 -2.13 -0.89 20.00
CA ILE A 636 -2.88 -0.10 20.99
C ILE A 636 -3.79 -0.99 21.87
N ALA A 637 -4.38 -2.06 21.33
CA ALA A 637 -5.25 -2.96 22.09
C ALA A 637 -4.43 -3.80 23.09
N LYS A 638 -3.32 -4.41 22.65
CA LYS A 638 -2.38 -5.15 23.53
C LYS A 638 -1.96 -4.30 24.74
N LEU A 639 -1.48 -3.07 24.48
CA LEU A 639 -1.03 -2.19 25.57
C LEU A 639 -2.19 -1.68 26.46
N LYS A 640 -3.39 -1.43 25.90
CA LYS A 640 -4.58 -1.11 26.71
C LYS A 640 -4.88 -2.21 27.72
N GLN A 641 -4.86 -3.50 27.31
CA GLN A 641 -5.14 -4.60 28.23
C GLN A 641 -4.07 -4.73 29.32
N TYR A 642 -2.79 -4.59 28.97
CA TYR A 642 -1.70 -4.53 29.96
C TYR A 642 -1.91 -3.43 31.00
N MET A 643 -2.27 -2.21 30.57
CA MET A 643 -2.55 -1.11 31.48
C MET A 643 -3.80 -1.34 32.34
N ILE A 644 -4.82 -2.04 31.83
CA ILE A 644 -5.99 -2.46 32.61
C ILE A 644 -5.57 -3.47 33.69
N HIS A 645 -4.78 -4.49 33.34
CA HIS A 645 -4.28 -5.50 34.28
C HIS A 645 -3.40 -4.90 35.40
N ARG A 646 -2.63 -3.85 35.09
CA ARG A 646 -1.82 -3.09 36.07
C ARG A 646 -2.63 -2.08 36.89
N GLY A 647 -3.88 -1.78 36.54
CA GLY A 647 -4.70 -0.74 37.17
C GLY A 647 -4.35 0.70 36.75
N TRP A 648 -3.56 0.86 35.69
CA TRP A 648 -3.07 2.14 35.15
C TRP A 648 -4.01 2.77 34.10
N PHE A 649 -5.00 2.02 33.61
CA PHE A 649 -5.95 2.51 32.61
C PHE A 649 -7.20 3.11 33.24
N ASN A 650 -7.59 4.31 32.81
CA ASN A 650 -8.89 4.92 33.12
C ASN A 650 -9.58 5.37 31.82
N GLU A 651 -10.76 4.80 31.56
CA GLU A 651 -11.46 4.98 30.28
C GLU A 651 -12.04 6.39 30.10
N GLU A 652 -12.38 7.08 31.18
CA GLU A 652 -12.92 8.45 31.12
C GLU A 652 -11.83 9.45 30.69
N LYS A 653 -10.67 9.41 31.38
CA LYS A 653 -9.47 10.19 31.05
C LYS A 653 -8.97 9.91 29.63
N GLU A 654 -9.06 8.68 29.16
CA GLU A 654 -8.63 8.34 27.80
C GLU A 654 -9.62 8.88 26.75
N ASN A 655 -10.93 8.76 27.00
CA ASN A 655 -11.93 9.39 26.14
C ASN A 655 -11.80 10.93 26.11
N GLU A 656 -11.40 11.56 27.22
CA GLU A 656 -11.05 12.98 27.27
C GLU A 656 -9.77 13.30 26.48
N PHE A 657 -8.73 12.46 26.60
CA PHE A 657 -7.49 12.61 25.85
C PHE A 657 -7.74 12.55 24.33
N VAL A 658 -8.44 11.53 23.83
CA VAL A 658 -8.81 11.40 22.41
C VAL A 658 -9.60 12.63 21.91
N LYS A 659 -10.58 13.12 22.69
CA LYS A 659 -11.32 14.35 22.37
C LYS A 659 -10.39 15.57 22.29
N SER A 660 -9.44 15.68 23.23
CA SER A 660 -8.46 16.77 23.28
C SER A 660 -7.52 16.74 22.08
N VAL A 661 -7.04 15.56 21.67
CA VAL A 661 -6.19 15.37 20.49
C VAL A 661 -6.96 15.75 19.23
N ARG A 662 -8.18 15.22 19.04
CA ARG A 662 -9.03 15.58 17.90
C ARG A 662 -9.29 17.08 17.82
N LYS A 663 -9.51 17.75 18.96
CA LYS A 663 -9.67 19.21 19.02
C LYS A 663 -8.38 19.94 18.61
N GLN A 664 -7.22 19.49 19.09
CA GLN A 664 -5.91 20.07 18.74
C GLN A 664 -5.61 19.93 17.24
N VAL A 665 -5.71 18.72 16.69
CA VAL A 665 -5.45 18.46 15.26
C VAL A 665 -6.39 19.28 14.37
N LEU A 666 -7.69 19.30 14.65
CA LEU A 666 -8.65 20.11 13.86
C LEU A 666 -8.43 21.62 14.01
N SER A 667 -8.06 22.09 15.20
CA SER A 667 -7.73 23.50 15.43
C SER A 667 -6.48 23.90 14.64
N GLN A 668 -5.44 23.05 14.67
CA GLN A 668 -4.20 23.29 13.94
C GLN A 668 -4.41 23.25 12.42
N ILE A 669 -5.19 22.31 11.90
CA ILE A 669 -5.59 22.32 10.47
C ILE A 669 -6.23 23.66 10.08
N ASN A 670 -7.20 24.13 10.86
CA ASN A 670 -7.89 25.40 10.60
C ASN A 670 -6.99 26.64 10.74
N GLN A 671 -5.86 26.52 11.45
CA GLN A 671 -4.82 27.54 11.49
C GLN A 671 -3.91 27.42 10.25
N SER A 672 -3.37 26.22 10.00
CA SER A 672 -2.42 25.92 8.92
C SER A 672 -2.95 26.20 7.51
N GLU A 673 -4.28 26.17 7.31
CA GLU A 673 -4.94 26.59 6.05
C GLU A 673 -4.96 28.09 5.81
N ARG A 674 -4.80 28.90 6.86
CA ARG A 674 -4.75 30.36 6.77
C ARG A 674 -3.32 30.88 6.68
N ILE A 675 -2.34 30.01 6.89
CA ILE A 675 -0.93 30.30 6.69
C ILE A 675 -0.68 30.23 5.18
N PRO A 676 -0.15 31.29 4.54
CA PRO A 676 0.18 31.25 3.13
C PRO A 676 1.28 30.21 2.86
N LYS A 677 1.45 29.83 1.59
CA LYS A 677 2.64 29.10 1.13
C LYS A 677 3.90 29.95 1.37
N PRO A 678 5.11 29.33 1.43
CA PRO A 678 6.38 30.05 1.41
C PRO A 678 6.47 31.05 0.25
N ASP A 679 7.44 31.97 0.27
CA ASP A 679 7.66 32.82 -0.91
C ASP A 679 8.09 31.91 -2.07
N TRP A 680 7.46 32.05 -3.24
CA TRP A 680 7.77 31.24 -4.42
C TRP A 680 9.24 31.42 -4.86
N ARG A 681 9.88 32.55 -4.52
CA ARG A 681 11.32 32.79 -4.75
C ARG A 681 12.21 31.81 -3.96
N GLU A 682 11.71 31.24 -2.86
CA GLU A 682 12.43 30.22 -2.09
C GLU A 682 12.62 28.90 -2.88
N MET A 683 11.89 28.68 -3.98
CA MET A 683 12.11 27.54 -4.88
C MET A 683 13.54 27.49 -5.44
N PHE A 684 14.21 28.64 -5.61
CA PHE A 684 15.56 28.74 -6.15
C PHE A 684 16.66 28.66 -5.08
N GLN A 685 16.29 28.68 -3.79
CA GLN A 685 17.23 28.63 -2.66
C GLN A 685 17.55 27.18 -2.27
N ASP A 686 18.68 27.00 -1.58
CA ASP A 686 19.15 25.72 -1.02
C ASP A 686 19.38 24.56 -2.03
N VAL A 687 19.26 24.83 -3.34
CA VAL A 687 19.73 23.92 -4.41
C VAL A 687 21.25 23.71 -4.33
N TYR A 688 21.94 24.79 -3.94
CA TYR A 688 23.33 24.84 -3.50
C TYR A 688 23.39 25.74 -2.25
N GLU A 689 24.46 25.64 -1.45
CA GLU A 689 24.68 26.51 -0.28
C GLU A 689 24.72 27.99 -0.69
N GLU A 690 25.49 28.32 -1.73
CA GLU A 690 25.44 29.61 -2.40
C GLU A 690 24.73 29.50 -3.76
N MET A 691 23.69 30.31 -3.97
CA MET A 691 22.94 30.31 -5.24
C MET A 691 23.85 30.72 -6.42
N PRO A 692 24.09 29.86 -7.42
CA PRO A 692 24.98 30.17 -8.55
C PRO A 692 24.41 31.26 -9.47
N ALA A 693 25.27 31.85 -10.30
CA ALA A 693 24.89 32.93 -11.22
C ALA A 693 23.69 32.57 -12.12
N HIS A 694 23.67 31.36 -12.70
CA HIS A 694 22.57 30.92 -13.56
C HIS A 694 21.24 30.77 -12.80
N LEU A 695 21.24 30.34 -11.53
CA LEU A 695 20.00 30.31 -10.72
C LEU A 695 19.54 31.74 -10.35
N LYS A 696 20.49 32.66 -10.09
CA LYS A 696 20.18 34.09 -9.90
C LYS A 696 19.61 34.76 -11.16
N GLU A 697 19.95 34.27 -12.34
CA GLU A 697 19.37 34.71 -13.62
C GLU A 697 18.00 34.10 -13.87
N GLN A 698 17.80 32.81 -13.56
CA GLN A 698 16.50 32.16 -13.62
C GLN A 698 15.49 32.78 -12.64
N LEU A 699 15.93 33.11 -11.41
CA LEU A 699 15.11 33.84 -10.44
C LEU A 699 14.66 35.20 -11.02
N ARG A 700 15.59 36.01 -11.53
CA ARG A 700 15.26 37.31 -12.17
C ARG A 700 14.34 37.17 -13.38
N ALA A 701 14.49 36.11 -14.18
CA ALA A 701 13.59 35.83 -15.29
C ALA A 701 12.18 35.45 -14.80
N MET A 702 12.08 34.69 -13.70
CA MET A 702 10.80 34.34 -13.07
C MET A 702 10.15 35.55 -12.39
N GLU A 703 10.91 36.42 -11.72
CA GLU A 703 10.42 37.67 -11.15
C GLU A 703 9.76 38.53 -12.22
N LYS A 704 10.47 38.77 -13.33
CA LYS A 704 9.92 39.48 -14.49
C LYS A 704 8.68 38.79 -15.07
N HIS A 705 8.68 37.46 -15.21
CA HIS A 705 7.54 36.71 -15.74
C HIS A 705 6.30 36.82 -14.83
N VAL A 706 6.49 36.76 -13.51
CA VAL A 706 5.42 36.90 -12.52
C VAL A 706 4.91 38.35 -12.47
N GLU A 707 5.77 39.36 -12.67
CA GLU A 707 5.34 40.75 -12.84
C GLU A 707 4.51 40.97 -14.12
N GLU A 708 4.90 40.34 -15.23
CA GLU A 708 4.22 40.47 -16.54
C GLU A 708 2.92 39.64 -16.66
N HIS A 709 2.72 38.62 -15.81
CA HIS A 709 1.62 37.64 -15.91
C HIS A 709 0.96 37.27 -14.56
N ALA A 710 1.01 38.18 -13.58
CA ALA A 710 0.56 37.95 -12.20
C ALA A 710 -0.86 37.34 -12.08
N GLU A 711 -1.76 37.70 -12.99
CA GLU A 711 -3.16 37.26 -13.04
C GLU A 711 -3.33 35.76 -13.37
N HIS A 712 -2.29 35.10 -13.88
CA HIS A 712 -2.29 33.67 -14.19
C HIS A 712 -1.75 32.79 -13.05
N TYR A 713 -1.25 33.40 -11.95
CA TYR A 713 -0.64 32.70 -10.83
C TYR A 713 -1.44 32.89 -9.51
N PRO A 714 -1.46 31.88 -8.61
CA PRO A 714 -2.19 31.95 -7.34
C PRO A 714 -1.43 32.77 -6.26
N LEU A 715 -0.86 33.92 -6.63
CA LEU A 715 0.09 34.69 -5.79
C LEU A 715 -0.48 35.09 -4.43
N LYS A 716 -1.79 35.33 -4.34
CA LYS A 716 -2.52 35.68 -3.10
C LYS A 716 -2.36 34.61 -1.99
N ASP A 717 -2.10 33.36 -2.37
CA ASP A 717 -1.99 32.22 -1.47
C ASP A 717 -0.53 32.00 -1.00
N PHE A 718 0.42 32.80 -1.50
CA PHE A 718 1.85 32.75 -1.20
C PHE A 718 2.27 33.98 -0.38
N LYS A 719 3.31 33.81 0.45
CA LYS A 719 3.99 34.91 1.13
C LYS A 719 4.63 35.83 0.08
N GLN A 720 4.42 37.14 0.25
CA GLN A 720 4.84 38.19 -0.69
C GLN A 720 6.27 38.67 -0.43
#